data_AF-A0A1C6CNV7-F1
#
_entry.id   AF-A0A1C6CNV7-F1
#
_cell.length_a   1.000
_cell.length_b   1.000
_cell.length_c   1.000
_cell.angle_alpha   90.00
_cell.angle_beta   90.00
_cell.angle_gamma   90.00
#
_symmetry.space_group_name_H-M   'P 1'
#
loop_
_entity.id
_entity.type
_entity.pdbx_description
1 polymer ?
#
loop_
_entity_poly.entity_id
_entity_poly.type
_entity_poly.pdbx_seq_one_letter_code
_entity_poly.pdbx_strand_id
1 'polypeptide(L)'
;MIRSGKGRFLALLSAAVISLGSVTAFGSDITVEAAMNTSEFASGYSYPTQMRGLTAFQLVSDMGAGWNLGNSLESSDSETNWGNPKTTKSMIDAIAAKGFTTLRVPVRWDDHYSDSSKYMISAEYMDRVETVVNYGLANGMYVILNVHHNDLQAAVSSSTSAQNKISEELAAIWKQIGTRFKNYGDKLIFEVNNEPRCGEDWTGNASYYKCVNANNEAARAAIRATGGNNAKRLIMLPTYCASGDAAKAEAWSNTSGDSMIAASIHAYLPFDFAFSGDGHKDWQASDLTELSGFFTRMYNTFISKGVPVVIGEFGATNKSNTAYREKYAGIYASLARQFAAQDIPCVWWDNNCFGTGSENFGIFNRGSRSFTYGGIADALVAAYNGDPQYETATGGENVLFSGTGTSSNYGQAVSFDPGAITSLSSSDKIYCSYSSYGDIEFILQSFTDSSRGWIQVAPDSVSNGTAVWSVSSLKSAFGGSFSGLGKAYIGDRGSSLTVTKVYVPGGTAHTHVYNGKSAVTLEATAYTKGRKQIYCSVSGCTAYRIVTVPKLDSTRPVITSVTAGTEQATVAWSAVSGATKYEVFTYLNDKWTSHGTTTACNMTVKNLTGGTSYGFVVKAYVNGSWSGISNMVYATPVKAAVPRPVITSANAGTEEVALTWSAVQGASQYAVYTYLNNKWELKGTTTACNMTVKSLTGGTSYGFAVKAYVNGEWSDPSDKVYATPKACEIPKPAITSAKAQDGSVSLSWSTVSGASQYAVYYITGGKWHNAGTTTATAMTVSGLTNGTKYGFAVKAYVSGKWSAITTADIVYATPEAAVTKPVITKAQGQDGRVALNWTSVNGATNYAVYTYLNGKWSVAGYRTANGMYVTGLTNGVKYGFAVKAYVNGSWSGVTSADIVYATPVGASVKPVITKAQGQDGRVALNWTSVNGATNYAVYTYLNGKWSLAGYRTANGMYVTGLTNGVKYGFAVKAYVNGAWTNIVSSDIVYATPTANKADVMYADTESFISDDIFDIGIDDIDIGLPDIA
;
A
#
# COMPACT_ATOMS: atom_id res chain seq x y z
N MET A 1 30.06 -50.94 -19.95
CA MET A 1 30.11 -52.42 -19.83
C MET A 1 31.43 -52.75 -19.14
N ILE A 2 31.45 -53.54 -18.05
CA ILE A 2 32.69 -53.93 -17.27
C ILE A 2 33.36 -52.74 -16.54
N ARG A 3 33.98 -52.83 -15.34
CA ARG A 3 33.70 -53.60 -14.10
C ARG A 3 34.29 -52.84 -12.89
N SER A 4 33.93 -53.28 -11.69
CA SER A 4 34.41 -52.84 -10.36
C SER A 4 35.93 -52.89 -10.13
N GLY A 5 36.46 -52.01 -9.27
CA GLY A 5 37.76 -52.16 -8.61
C GLY A 5 37.84 -51.45 -7.24
N LYS A 6 37.82 -52.21 -6.14
CA LYS A 6 38.17 -51.71 -4.79
C LYS A 6 39.63 -52.09 -4.48
N GLY A 7 40.46 -51.15 -4.03
CA GLY A 7 41.82 -51.39 -3.57
C GLY A 7 42.10 -50.72 -2.23
N ARG A 8 42.85 -51.39 -1.33
CA ARG A 8 43.31 -50.85 -0.04
C ARG A 8 44.85 -50.81 -0.04
N PHE A 9 45.43 -49.65 0.21
CA PHE A 9 46.78 -49.47 0.78
C PHE A 9 46.67 -48.25 1.71
N LEU A 10 46.69 -48.40 3.04
CA LEU A 10 47.80 -48.82 3.91
C LEU A 10 48.96 -47.80 3.88
N ALA A 11 49.00 -46.93 4.89
CA ALA A 11 50.00 -45.89 5.05
C ALA A 11 51.27 -46.42 5.72
N LEU A 12 52.42 -45.81 5.41
CA LEU A 12 53.70 -46.04 6.07
C LEU A 12 54.19 -44.71 6.65
N LEU A 13 54.26 -44.62 7.98
CA LEU A 13 54.99 -43.55 8.66
C LEU A 13 56.50 -43.83 8.60
N SER A 14 57.29 -42.77 8.68
CA SER A 14 58.68 -42.81 9.12
C SER A 14 58.88 -41.65 10.09
N ALA A 15 59.45 -41.92 11.26
CA ALA A 15 59.41 -41.01 12.41
C ALA A 15 60.80 -40.44 12.77
N ALA A 16 60.80 -39.34 13.51
CA ALA A 16 61.96 -38.78 14.19
C ALA A 16 61.57 -38.31 15.62
N VAL A 17 62.55 -38.28 16.53
CA VAL A 17 62.44 -38.03 17.99
C VAL A 17 63.71 -37.25 18.42
N ILE A 18 63.84 -36.55 19.56
CA ILE A 18 63.23 -36.60 20.91
C ILE A 18 63.16 -35.13 21.47
N SER A 19 62.77 -34.77 22.71
CA SER A 19 62.49 -35.46 23.99
C SER A 19 61.49 -34.71 24.91
N LEU A 20 60.64 -35.47 25.59
CA LEU A 20 60.24 -35.39 27.02
C LEU A 20 60.36 -34.07 27.82
N GLY A 21 59.25 -33.71 28.45
CA GLY A 21 59.19 -32.98 29.72
C GLY A 21 57.90 -33.37 30.46
N SER A 22 57.99 -33.99 31.64
CA SER A 22 56.89 -34.76 32.25
C SER A 22 56.46 -34.28 33.63
N VAL A 23 55.16 -34.06 33.83
CA VAL A 23 54.50 -34.01 35.16
C VAL A 23 53.15 -34.73 35.04
N THR A 24 52.86 -35.62 36.00
CA THR A 24 51.59 -36.37 36.07
C THR A 24 50.82 -36.02 37.34
N ALA A 25 49.55 -35.65 37.20
CA ALA A 25 48.60 -35.51 38.30
C ALA A 25 47.19 -35.88 37.82
N PHE A 26 46.40 -36.48 38.71
CA PHE A 26 45.16 -37.18 38.41
C PHE A 26 43.97 -36.27 38.05
N GLY A 27 43.13 -36.75 37.12
CA GLY A 27 41.75 -37.10 37.51
C GLY A 27 40.63 -36.10 37.25
N SER A 28 40.24 -35.90 36.00
CA SER A 28 38.85 -35.63 35.62
C SER A 28 38.57 -36.11 34.20
N ASP A 29 37.33 -36.55 33.93
CA ASP A 29 36.88 -36.91 32.58
C ASP A 29 36.69 -35.64 31.74
N ILE A 30 37.74 -35.21 31.06
CA ILE A 30 37.62 -34.25 29.97
C ILE A 30 37.13 -35.01 28.74
N THR A 31 35.81 -35.10 28.60
CA THR A 31 35.20 -35.15 27.27
C THR A 31 35.71 -33.95 26.49
N VAL A 32 36.56 -34.19 25.49
CA VAL A 32 36.95 -33.14 24.55
C VAL A 32 35.74 -32.84 23.67
N GLU A 33 34.91 -31.90 24.13
CA GLU A 33 33.93 -31.25 23.28
C GLU A 33 34.68 -30.64 22.09
N ALA A 34 34.45 -31.19 20.90
CA ALA A 34 34.98 -30.60 19.67
C ALA A 34 34.38 -29.19 19.54
N ALA A 35 35.24 -28.17 19.63
CA ALA A 35 34.83 -26.79 19.86
C ALA A 35 33.74 -26.32 18.89
N MET A 36 32.51 -26.21 19.37
CA MET A 36 31.36 -25.82 18.56
C MET A 36 31.41 -24.33 18.20
N ASN A 37 31.33 -24.04 16.91
CA ASN A 37 30.95 -22.76 16.32
C ASN A 37 31.50 -21.48 16.98
N THR A 38 32.79 -21.22 16.80
CA THR A 38 33.21 -19.82 16.60
C THR A 38 32.64 -19.35 15.25
N SER A 39 31.66 -18.44 15.29
CA SER A 39 31.11 -17.79 14.09
C SER A 39 32.23 -17.19 13.24
N GLU A 40 32.27 -17.51 11.93
CA GLU A 40 33.18 -16.84 10.98
C GLU A 40 32.89 -15.34 10.85
N PHE A 41 31.66 -14.92 11.13
CA PHE A 41 31.25 -13.52 11.18
C PHE A 41 31.50 -12.93 12.57
N ALA A 42 31.85 -11.63 12.60
CA ALA A 42 31.98 -10.89 13.84
C ALA A 42 30.68 -10.96 14.68
N SER A 43 30.83 -10.99 16.01
CA SER A 43 29.69 -11.08 16.93
C SER A 43 28.71 -9.93 16.70
N GLY A 44 27.43 -10.25 16.47
CA GLY A 44 26.39 -9.29 16.14
C GLY A 44 26.31 -8.86 14.67
N TYR A 45 27.06 -9.49 13.76
CA TYR A 45 26.88 -9.27 12.32
C TYR A 45 25.43 -9.56 11.90
N SER A 46 24.87 -8.66 11.09
CA SER A 46 23.64 -8.86 10.32
C SER A 46 23.88 -8.44 8.88
N TYR A 47 23.21 -9.12 7.95
CA TYR A 47 23.32 -8.79 6.53
C TYR A 47 22.80 -7.36 6.26
N PRO A 48 23.39 -6.62 5.32
CA PRO A 48 22.91 -5.29 4.97
C PRO A 48 21.49 -5.39 4.40
N THR A 49 20.57 -4.57 4.89
CA THR A 49 19.15 -4.53 4.47
C THR A 49 18.77 -3.27 3.68
N GLN A 50 19.71 -2.34 3.51
CA GLN A 50 19.46 -1.02 2.92
C GLN A 50 19.28 -1.09 1.40
N MET A 51 18.21 -0.47 0.90
CA MET A 51 18.09 -0.05 -0.49
C MET A 51 18.38 1.46 -0.56
N ARG A 52 19.54 1.85 -1.10
CA ARG A 52 20.02 3.24 -1.22
C ARG A 52 19.19 4.08 -2.21
N GLY A 53 18.39 3.43 -3.06
CA GLY A 53 17.53 4.11 -4.04
C GLY A 53 18.22 4.49 -5.35
N LEU A 54 19.41 3.93 -5.60
CA LEU A 54 20.13 4.06 -6.87
C LEU A 54 19.30 3.51 -8.04
N THR A 55 19.43 4.12 -9.21
CA THR A 55 18.94 3.55 -10.48
C THR A 55 19.75 2.32 -10.86
N ALA A 56 19.24 1.49 -11.79
CA ALA A 56 20.00 0.35 -12.31
C ALA A 56 21.38 0.76 -12.87
N PHE A 57 21.46 1.87 -13.63
CA PHE A 57 22.74 2.41 -14.12
C PHE A 57 23.71 2.82 -13.01
N GLN A 58 23.22 3.50 -11.97
CA GLN A 58 24.06 3.92 -10.84
C GLN A 58 24.55 2.72 -10.02
N LEU A 59 23.68 1.75 -9.75
CA LEU A 59 24.00 0.54 -9.01
C LEU A 59 25.02 -0.31 -9.78
N VAL A 60 24.82 -0.48 -11.10
CA VAL A 60 25.76 -1.22 -11.96
C VAL A 60 27.11 -0.51 -12.09
N SER A 61 27.16 0.82 -12.17
CA SER A 61 28.44 1.55 -12.22
C SER A 61 29.21 1.46 -10.89
N ASP A 62 28.51 1.43 -9.75
CA ASP A 62 29.09 1.29 -8.40
C ASP A 62 29.61 -0.13 -8.10
N MET A 63 29.38 -1.11 -8.99
CA MET A 63 29.87 -2.49 -8.84
C MET A 63 31.39 -2.64 -9.07
N GLY A 64 31.99 -1.82 -9.93
CA GLY A 64 33.44 -1.80 -10.20
C GLY A 64 34.03 -3.14 -10.67
N ALA A 65 35.26 -3.44 -10.22
CA ALA A 65 35.98 -4.67 -10.55
C ALA A 65 35.37 -5.90 -9.85
N GLY A 66 35.14 -6.99 -10.60
CA GLY A 66 34.55 -8.21 -10.06
C GLY A 66 35.43 -9.47 -10.16
N TRP A 67 35.12 -10.47 -9.33
CA TRP A 67 35.73 -11.80 -9.32
C TRP A 67 34.65 -12.90 -9.13
N ASN A 68 34.74 -14.00 -9.89
CA ASN A 68 33.84 -15.17 -9.80
C ASN A 68 34.41 -16.24 -8.87
N LEU A 69 33.56 -16.81 -8.03
CA LEU A 69 33.84 -18.00 -7.22
C LEU A 69 33.69 -19.31 -8.05
N GLY A 70 34.37 -19.39 -9.20
CA GLY A 70 34.16 -20.46 -10.19
C GLY A 70 34.55 -21.88 -9.72
N ASN A 71 33.95 -22.91 -10.30
CA ASN A 71 34.13 -24.33 -9.93
C ASN A 71 33.95 -24.61 -8.42
N SER A 72 32.98 -23.96 -7.78
CA SER A 72 32.62 -24.12 -6.36
C SER A 72 31.16 -24.57 -6.20
N LEU A 73 30.21 -23.68 -5.92
CA LEU A 73 28.80 -24.00 -5.63
C LEU A 73 27.98 -24.38 -6.90
N GLU A 74 28.58 -24.28 -8.08
CA GLU A 74 28.07 -24.84 -9.35
C GLU A 74 28.62 -26.23 -9.68
N SER A 75 29.65 -26.70 -8.96
CA SER A 75 30.14 -28.07 -9.14
C SER A 75 29.13 -29.09 -8.63
N SER A 76 28.97 -30.19 -9.36
CA SER A 76 27.93 -31.20 -9.08
C SER A 76 28.12 -31.84 -7.71
N ASP A 77 27.03 -32.34 -7.11
CA ASP A 77 26.96 -33.04 -5.82
C ASP A 77 27.41 -32.27 -4.55
N SER A 78 28.42 -31.38 -4.63
CA SER A 78 29.03 -30.70 -3.48
C SER A 78 30.04 -29.62 -3.92
N GLU A 79 30.17 -28.53 -3.14
CA GLU A 79 31.02 -27.36 -3.47
C GLU A 79 32.53 -27.62 -3.64
N THR A 80 32.98 -28.86 -3.41
CA THR A 80 34.36 -29.31 -3.53
C THR A 80 34.58 -30.39 -4.59
N ASN A 81 33.54 -30.80 -5.33
CA ASN A 81 33.60 -31.98 -6.19
C ASN A 81 34.54 -31.77 -7.39
N TRP A 82 34.61 -30.54 -7.92
CA TRP A 82 35.55 -30.17 -8.99
C TRP A 82 36.94 -29.75 -8.47
N GLY A 83 37.36 -30.30 -7.32
CA GLY A 83 38.72 -30.19 -6.77
C GLY A 83 39.01 -28.92 -5.96
N ASN A 84 38.05 -28.00 -5.85
CA ASN A 84 38.21 -26.78 -5.05
C ASN A 84 38.03 -27.04 -3.54
N PRO A 85 38.72 -26.28 -2.66
CA PRO A 85 38.48 -26.33 -1.23
C PRO A 85 37.15 -25.64 -0.89
N LYS A 86 36.49 -26.11 0.18
CA LYS A 86 35.28 -25.49 0.73
C LYS A 86 35.51 -24.00 0.97
N THR A 87 34.58 -23.16 0.50
CA THR A 87 34.71 -21.70 0.56
C THR A 87 34.74 -21.24 2.01
N THR A 88 35.78 -20.50 2.41
CA THR A 88 35.89 -19.90 3.76
C THR A 88 35.80 -18.38 3.68
N LYS A 89 35.30 -17.71 4.72
CA LYS A 89 35.22 -16.23 4.75
C LYS A 89 36.56 -15.59 4.39
N SER A 90 37.64 -16.13 4.96
CA SER A 90 39.02 -15.67 4.77
C SER A 90 39.59 -15.83 3.36
N MET A 91 38.91 -16.52 2.44
CA MET A 91 39.24 -16.44 1.00
C MET A 91 38.64 -15.18 0.38
N ILE A 92 37.36 -14.91 0.66
CA ILE A 92 36.64 -13.73 0.16
C ILE A 92 37.21 -12.43 0.77
N ASP A 93 37.63 -12.47 2.04
CA ASP A 93 38.35 -11.35 2.69
C ASP A 93 39.63 -10.98 1.92
N ALA A 94 40.35 -11.96 1.35
CA ALA A 94 41.55 -11.72 0.57
C ALA A 94 41.26 -11.21 -0.86
N ILE A 95 40.12 -11.60 -1.45
CA ILE A 95 39.60 -11.01 -2.70
C ILE A 95 39.21 -9.54 -2.47
N ALA A 96 38.45 -9.25 -1.42
CA ALA A 96 38.06 -7.89 -1.06
C ALA A 96 39.27 -7.00 -0.72
N ALA A 97 40.24 -7.51 0.04
CA ALA A 97 41.48 -6.80 0.38
C ALA A 97 42.39 -6.51 -0.83
N LYS A 98 42.18 -7.17 -1.97
CA LYS A 98 42.83 -6.85 -3.25
C LYS A 98 42.19 -5.64 -3.96
N GLY A 99 41.02 -5.21 -3.51
CA GLY A 99 40.26 -4.09 -4.08
C GLY A 99 39.16 -4.50 -5.06
N PHE A 100 38.81 -5.80 -5.14
CA PHE A 100 37.60 -6.22 -5.85
C PHE A 100 36.35 -5.77 -5.10
N THR A 101 35.42 -5.14 -5.82
CA THR A 101 34.17 -4.57 -5.27
C THR A 101 32.95 -5.43 -5.57
N THR A 102 33.05 -6.40 -6.50
CA THR A 102 31.99 -7.38 -6.83
C THR A 102 32.48 -8.82 -6.68
N LEU A 103 31.64 -9.65 -6.07
CA LEU A 103 31.74 -11.11 -6.05
C LEU A 103 30.59 -11.69 -6.89
N ARG A 104 30.86 -12.60 -7.83
CA ARG A 104 29.82 -13.47 -8.40
C ARG A 104 29.93 -14.86 -7.79
N VAL A 105 28.79 -15.41 -7.42
CA VAL A 105 28.63 -16.72 -6.80
C VAL A 105 27.79 -17.58 -7.75
N PRO A 106 28.43 -18.32 -8.67
CA PRO A 106 27.78 -19.40 -9.42
C PRO A 106 27.16 -20.42 -8.46
N VAL A 107 25.92 -20.85 -8.68
CA VAL A 107 25.28 -21.90 -7.88
C VAL A 107 24.44 -22.85 -8.71
N ARG A 108 24.71 -24.15 -8.59
CA ARG A 108 23.87 -25.26 -9.04
C ARG A 108 22.89 -25.61 -7.92
N TRP A 109 21.64 -25.88 -8.29
CA TRP A 109 20.53 -26.10 -7.35
C TRP A 109 19.82 -27.45 -7.49
N ASP A 110 19.90 -28.11 -8.65
CA ASP A 110 19.15 -29.33 -8.98
C ASP A 110 19.65 -30.58 -8.26
N ASP A 111 20.97 -30.78 -8.19
CA ASP A 111 21.62 -31.80 -7.34
C ASP A 111 21.25 -31.65 -5.84
N HIS A 112 20.71 -30.48 -5.45
CA HIS A 112 20.39 -30.13 -4.08
C HIS A 112 18.88 -30.00 -3.82
N TYR A 113 18.02 -30.54 -4.70
CA TYR A 113 16.58 -30.66 -4.43
C TYR A 113 16.27 -31.74 -3.39
N SER A 114 15.68 -31.32 -2.27
CA SER A 114 15.06 -32.19 -1.26
C SER A 114 13.76 -32.85 -1.75
N ASP A 115 13.08 -32.23 -2.72
CA ASP A 115 11.95 -32.79 -3.45
C ASP A 115 11.94 -32.25 -4.89
N SER A 116 12.51 -33.03 -5.81
CA SER A 116 12.61 -32.70 -7.24
C SER A 116 11.24 -32.64 -7.93
N SER A 117 10.19 -33.27 -7.38
CA SER A 117 8.82 -33.16 -7.92
C SER A 117 8.21 -31.76 -7.72
N LYS A 118 8.85 -30.92 -6.91
CA LYS A 118 8.43 -29.54 -6.57
C LYS A 118 9.57 -28.54 -6.72
N TYR A 119 10.73 -28.96 -7.25
CA TYR A 119 11.99 -28.20 -7.30
C TYR A 119 12.39 -27.61 -5.93
N MET A 120 12.10 -28.33 -4.83
CA MET A 120 12.27 -27.83 -3.45
C MET A 120 13.73 -27.95 -3.01
N ILE A 121 14.43 -26.83 -2.88
CA ILE A 121 15.84 -26.76 -2.51
C ILE A 121 16.03 -27.21 -1.06
N SER A 122 17.09 -27.99 -0.79
CA SER A 122 17.48 -28.37 0.56
C SER A 122 17.75 -27.15 1.43
N ALA A 123 17.16 -27.12 2.62
CA ALA A 123 17.33 -26.02 3.58
C ALA A 123 18.81 -25.84 3.97
N GLU A 124 19.53 -26.94 4.22
CA GLU A 124 20.96 -26.93 4.54
C GLU A 124 21.81 -26.33 3.39
N TYR A 125 21.44 -26.61 2.14
CA TYR A 125 22.15 -26.04 1.00
C TYR A 125 21.84 -24.55 0.81
N MET A 126 20.59 -24.13 1.00
CA MET A 126 20.22 -22.71 1.03
C MET A 126 20.94 -21.95 2.15
N ASP A 127 21.06 -22.53 3.35
CA ASP A 127 21.84 -21.97 4.47
C ASP A 127 23.32 -21.84 4.11
N ARG A 128 23.87 -22.82 3.38
CA ARG A 128 25.26 -22.79 2.92
C ARG A 128 25.52 -21.71 1.87
N VAL A 129 24.64 -21.59 0.88
CA VAL A 129 24.71 -20.53 -0.14
C VAL A 129 24.56 -19.15 0.51
N GLU A 130 23.62 -18.99 1.45
CA GLU A 130 23.46 -17.75 2.23
C GLU A 130 24.71 -17.41 3.05
N THR A 131 25.41 -18.42 3.61
CA THR A 131 26.69 -18.22 4.30
C THR A 131 27.75 -17.64 3.34
N VAL A 132 27.87 -18.19 2.12
CA VAL A 132 28.86 -17.72 1.13
C VAL A 132 28.52 -16.33 0.59
N VAL A 133 27.25 -16.06 0.30
CA VAL A 133 26.74 -14.71 -0.06
C VAL A 133 27.08 -13.70 1.04
N ASN A 134 26.93 -14.08 2.31
CA ASN A 134 27.26 -13.22 3.43
C ASN A 134 28.75 -12.92 3.57
N TYR A 135 29.67 -13.80 3.14
CA TYR A 135 31.10 -13.47 3.14
C TYR A 135 31.42 -12.23 2.28
N GLY A 136 30.79 -12.11 1.09
CA GLY A 136 30.97 -10.95 0.22
C GLY A 136 30.33 -9.68 0.80
N LEU A 137 29.08 -9.79 1.26
CA LEU A 137 28.35 -8.66 1.86
C LEU A 137 28.99 -8.15 3.16
N ALA A 138 29.61 -9.03 3.96
CA ALA A 138 30.36 -8.65 5.16
C ALA A 138 31.64 -7.85 4.87
N ASN A 139 32.20 -7.99 3.66
CA ASN A 139 33.28 -7.13 3.15
C ASN A 139 32.75 -5.86 2.43
N GLY A 140 31.43 -5.64 2.43
CA GLY A 140 30.81 -4.52 1.72
C GLY A 140 30.82 -4.66 0.20
N MET A 141 31.16 -5.84 -0.34
CA MET A 141 31.12 -6.12 -1.78
C MET A 141 29.68 -6.15 -2.30
N TYR A 142 29.51 -5.92 -3.58
CA TYR A 142 28.36 -6.45 -4.32
C TYR A 142 28.46 -7.96 -4.44
N VAL A 143 27.31 -8.65 -4.42
CA VAL A 143 27.23 -10.09 -4.61
C VAL A 143 26.18 -10.39 -5.68
N ILE A 144 26.60 -11.04 -6.76
CA ILE A 144 25.72 -11.60 -7.80
C ILE A 144 25.47 -13.07 -7.44
N LEU A 145 24.22 -13.45 -7.22
CA LEU A 145 23.78 -14.83 -7.01
C LEU A 145 22.93 -15.29 -8.21
N ASN A 146 23.10 -16.54 -8.67
CA ASN A 146 22.45 -17.01 -9.89
C ASN A 146 21.92 -18.46 -9.80
N VAL A 147 21.43 -18.95 -10.94
CA VAL A 147 21.26 -20.37 -11.27
C VAL A 147 22.30 -20.71 -12.32
N HIS A 148 23.12 -21.74 -12.10
CA HIS A 148 24.28 -22.05 -12.92
C HIS A 148 24.45 -23.57 -13.08
N HIS A 149 24.73 -24.04 -14.30
CA HIS A 149 24.91 -25.45 -14.67
C HIS A 149 23.76 -26.43 -14.40
N ASN A 150 22.66 -26.03 -13.73
CA ASN A 150 21.41 -26.79 -13.69
C ASN A 150 21.03 -27.32 -15.09
N ASP A 151 20.43 -28.51 -15.20
CA ASP A 151 20.04 -29.14 -16.48
C ASP A 151 19.22 -28.20 -17.39
N LEU A 152 18.41 -27.32 -16.78
CA LEU A 152 17.64 -26.28 -17.46
C LEU A 152 18.49 -25.28 -18.29
N GLN A 153 19.79 -25.11 -17.98
CA GLN A 153 20.72 -24.26 -18.74
C GLN A 153 20.85 -24.74 -20.19
N ALA A 154 20.94 -26.06 -20.39
CA ALA A 154 21.10 -26.66 -21.72
C ALA A 154 19.76 -27.09 -22.37
N ALA A 155 18.63 -26.80 -21.73
CA ALA A 155 17.31 -27.28 -22.16
C ALA A 155 16.56 -26.35 -23.13
N VAL A 156 17.12 -25.18 -23.50
CA VAL A 156 16.41 -24.17 -24.34
C VAL A 156 15.95 -24.81 -25.65
N SER A 157 14.70 -24.55 -26.03
CA SER A 157 14.05 -25.25 -27.14
C SER A 157 13.00 -24.39 -27.82
N SER A 158 12.73 -24.69 -29.10
CA SER A 158 11.58 -24.14 -29.85
C SER A 158 10.24 -24.76 -29.44
N SER A 159 10.24 -25.80 -28.60
CA SER A 159 8.99 -26.40 -28.09
C SER A 159 8.43 -25.60 -26.91
N THR A 160 7.20 -25.11 -27.03
CA THR A 160 6.47 -24.44 -25.94
C THR A 160 6.38 -25.30 -24.68
N SER A 161 6.27 -26.63 -24.80
CA SER A 161 6.19 -27.52 -23.63
C SER A 161 7.54 -27.70 -22.92
N ALA A 162 8.66 -27.47 -23.61
CA ALA A 162 9.99 -27.44 -22.99
C ALA A 162 10.28 -26.07 -22.38
N GLN A 163 9.95 -24.98 -23.09
CA GLN A 163 10.01 -23.61 -22.55
C GLN A 163 9.21 -23.49 -21.24
N ASN A 164 7.97 -24.00 -21.21
CA ASN A 164 7.14 -23.94 -20.01
C ASN A 164 7.80 -24.65 -18.81
N LYS A 165 8.42 -25.82 -19.00
CA LYS A 165 9.13 -26.52 -17.92
C LYS A 165 10.30 -25.70 -17.37
N ILE A 166 11.11 -25.08 -18.24
CA ILE A 166 12.23 -24.22 -17.83
C ILE A 166 11.70 -23.00 -17.05
N SER A 167 10.62 -22.39 -17.54
CA SER A 167 9.93 -21.28 -16.86
C SER A 167 9.35 -21.69 -15.50
N GLU A 168 8.75 -22.88 -15.39
CA GLU A 168 8.18 -23.44 -14.16
C GLU A 168 9.28 -23.73 -13.12
N GLU A 169 10.37 -24.37 -13.52
CA GLU A 169 11.51 -24.67 -12.64
C GLU A 169 12.23 -23.39 -12.18
N LEU A 170 12.59 -22.49 -13.11
CA LEU A 170 13.20 -21.21 -12.74
C LEU A 170 12.29 -20.39 -11.82
N ALA A 171 10.98 -20.36 -12.07
CA ALA A 171 10.04 -19.67 -11.18
C ALA A 171 9.98 -20.33 -9.79
N ALA A 172 10.08 -21.65 -9.69
CA ALA A 172 10.11 -22.37 -8.41
C ALA A 172 11.41 -22.12 -7.64
N ILE A 173 12.58 -22.18 -8.29
CA ILE A 173 13.88 -21.83 -7.73
C ILE A 173 13.86 -20.38 -7.22
N TRP A 174 13.51 -19.42 -8.10
CA TRP A 174 13.58 -17.99 -7.77
C TRP A 174 12.55 -17.53 -6.76
N LYS A 175 11.41 -18.22 -6.63
CA LYS A 175 10.47 -18.01 -5.52
C LYS A 175 11.09 -18.38 -4.17
N GLN A 176 11.90 -19.43 -4.11
CA GLN A 176 12.58 -19.87 -2.88
C GLN A 176 13.76 -18.94 -2.54
N ILE A 177 14.69 -18.72 -3.48
CA ILE A 177 15.81 -17.79 -3.31
C ILE A 177 15.29 -16.38 -2.97
N GLY A 178 14.33 -15.88 -3.74
CA GLY A 178 13.71 -14.58 -3.48
C GLY A 178 13.07 -14.50 -2.09
N THR A 179 12.39 -15.56 -1.62
CA THR A 179 11.81 -15.58 -0.28
C THR A 179 12.88 -15.57 0.82
N ARG A 180 13.98 -16.32 0.66
CA ARG A 180 15.09 -16.33 1.62
C ARG A 180 15.76 -14.96 1.71
N PHE A 181 16.21 -14.42 0.58
CA PHE A 181 16.98 -13.19 0.51
C PHE A 181 16.10 -11.91 0.45
N LYS A 182 14.81 -12.01 0.78
CA LYS A 182 13.78 -10.95 0.63
C LYS A 182 14.12 -9.61 1.28
N ASN A 183 14.85 -9.63 2.40
CA ASN A 183 15.17 -8.45 3.21
C ASN A 183 16.58 -7.90 2.94
N TYR A 184 17.39 -8.56 2.10
CA TYR A 184 18.75 -8.13 1.80
C TYR A 184 18.75 -6.82 1.00
N GLY A 185 19.76 -5.98 1.22
CA GLY A 185 19.92 -4.67 0.60
C GLY A 185 20.32 -4.74 -0.87
N ASP A 186 20.57 -3.58 -1.47
CA ASP A 186 20.78 -3.43 -2.92
C ASP A 186 22.11 -4.00 -3.44
N LYS A 187 23.07 -4.28 -2.56
CA LYS A 187 24.33 -4.95 -2.91
C LYS A 187 24.19 -6.43 -3.25
N LEU A 188 23.08 -7.08 -2.92
CA LEU A 188 22.76 -8.42 -3.42
C LEU A 188 21.95 -8.30 -4.73
N ILE A 189 22.48 -8.87 -5.80
CA ILE A 189 21.96 -8.86 -7.18
C ILE A 189 21.59 -10.30 -7.55
N PHE A 190 20.53 -10.48 -8.34
CA PHE A 190 20.13 -11.79 -8.86
C PHE A 190 20.36 -11.87 -10.37
N GLU A 191 21.03 -12.90 -10.85
CA GLU A 191 21.15 -13.24 -12.28
C GLU A 191 20.31 -14.48 -12.56
N VAL A 192 19.26 -14.35 -13.39
CA VAL A 192 18.18 -15.36 -13.40
C VAL A 192 18.61 -16.75 -13.91
N ASN A 193 19.59 -16.83 -14.78
CA ASN A 193 20.17 -18.08 -15.26
C ASN A 193 21.53 -17.82 -15.92
N ASN A 194 22.41 -18.83 -15.90
CA ASN A 194 23.67 -18.84 -16.60
C ASN A 194 23.51 -19.35 -18.04
N GLU A 195 24.20 -18.73 -19.01
CA GLU A 195 24.37 -19.15 -20.41
C GLU A 195 23.25 -20.03 -21.04
N PRO A 196 21.98 -19.61 -21.05
CA PRO A 196 20.89 -20.47 -21.45
C PRO A 196 20.98 -20.81 -22.95
N ARG A 197 21.07 -22.11 -23.27
CA ARG A 197 21.34 -22.63 -24.63
C ARG A 197 20.63 -23.96 -24.92
N CYS A 198 20.61 -24.36 -26.19
CA CYS A 198 20.04 -25.63 -26.66
C CYS A 198 21.16 -26.68 -26.80
N GLY A 199 21.38 -27.49 -25.77
CA GLY A 199 22.54 -28.40 -25.70
C GLY A 199 23.84 -27.62 -25.83
N GLU A 200 24.62 -27.92 -26.87
CA GLU A 200 25.86 -27.21 -27.22
C GLU A 200 25.71 -26.35 -28.50
N ASP A 201 24.49 -25.91 -28.84
CA ASP A 201 24.29 -24.88 -29.87
C ASP A 201 24.67 -23.49 -29.31
N TRP A 202 25.94 -23.13 -29.48
CA TRP A 202 26.47 -21.81 -29.16
C TRP A 202 26.09 -20.71 -30.16
N THR A 203 25.37 -21.02 -31.24
CA THR A 203 24.92 -20.03 -32.24
C THR A 203 23.48 -19.58 -31.95
N GLY A 204 22.55 -20.53 -31.87
CA GLY A 204 21.14 -20.28 -31.61
C GLY A 204 20.36 -19.72 -32.80
N ASN A 205 19.08 -19.41 -32.55
CA ASN A 205 18.15 -18.86 -33.53
C ASN A 205 17.02 -18.07 -32.84
N ALA A 206 16.24 -17.33 -33.63
CA ALA A 206 15.18 -16.44 -33.15
C ALA A 206 14.08 -17.11 -32.29
N SER A 207 13.86 -18.43 -32.41
CA SER A 207 12.93 -19.16 -31.54
C SER A 207 13.57 -19.46 -30.19
N TYR A 208 14.85 -19.84 -30.16
CA TYR A 208 15.58 -20.03 -28.90
C TYR A 208 15.76 -18.70 -28.15
N TYR A 209 16.00 -17.59 -28.85
CA TYR A 209 16.10 -16.26 -28.23
C TYR A 209 14.78 -15.84 -27.55
N LYS A 210 13.64 -16.14 -28.18
CA LYS A 210 12.30 -15.94 -27.58
C LYS A 210 12.07 -16.84 -26.36
N CYS A 211 12.53 -18.09 -26.41
CA CYS A 211 12.47 -19.03 -25.29
C CYS A 211 13.25 -18.49 -24.08
N VAL A 212 14.47 -17.97 -24.28
CA VAL A 212 15.26 -17.30 -23.24
C VAL A 212 14.54 -16.06 -22.67
N ASN A 213 14.03 -15.16 -23.52
CA ASN A 213 13.27 -13.99 -23.05
C ASN A 213 12.03 -14.37 -22.21
N ALA A 214 11.32 -15.44 -22.57
CA ALA A 214 10.17 -15.93 -21.80
C ALA A 214 10.59 -16.48 -20.43
N ASN A 215 11.64 -17.30 -20.40
CA ASN A 215 12.21 -17.85 -19.17
C ASN A 215 12.75 -16.74 -18.24
N ASN A 216 13.40 -15.72 -18.82
CA ASN A 216 13.89 -14.54 -18.11
C ASN A 216 12.75 -13.77 -17.41
N GLU A 217 11.64 -13.54 -18.11
CA GLU A 217 10.48 -12.86 -17.53
C GLU A 217 9.77 -13.73 -16.47
N ALA A 218 9.67 -15.05 -16.67
CA ALA A 218 9.13 -15.97 -15.67
C ALA A 218 9.92 -15.93 -14.35
N ALA A 219 11.25 -15.98 -14.43
CA ALA A 219 12.13 -15.82 -13.28
C ALA A 219 12.01 -14.43 -12.62
N ARG A 220 12.04 -13.35 -13.41
CA ARG A 220 11.88 -11.97 -12.93
C ARG A 220 10.55 -11.77 -12.20
N ALA A 221 9.45 -12.27 -12.77
CA ALA A 221 8.13 -12.21 -12.17
C ALA A 221 8.08 -12.98 -10.83
N ALA A 222 8.68 -14.17 -10.77
CA ALA A 222 8.79 -14.95 -9.53
C ALA A 222 9.58 -14.21 -8.44
N ILE A 223 10.73 -13.62 -8.77
CA ILE A 223 11.52 -12.78 -7.86
C ILE A 223 10.66 -11.63 -7.31
N ARG A 224 10.04 -10.85 -8.21
CA ARG A 224 9.26 -9.65 -7.85
C ARG A 224 8.03 -9.99 -7.01
N ALA A 225 7.38 -11.13 -7.28
CA ALA A 225 6.22 -11.61 -6.52
C ALA A 225 6.52 -11.92 -5.03
N THR A 226 7.78 -12.18 -4.67
CA THR A 226 8.16 -12.35 -3.25
C THR A 226 8.08 -11.05 -2.44
N GLY A 227 8.11 -9.88 -3.08
CA GLY A 227 8.01 -8.57 -2.45
C GLY A 227 9.22 -8.18 -1.59
N GLY A 228 9.03 -7.28 -0.61
CA GLY A 228 10.14 -6.76 0.19
C GLY A 228 11.13 -5.97 -0.66
N ASN A 229 12.44 -6.09 -0.38
CA ASN A 229 13.48 -5.43 -1.17
C ASN A 229 13.57 -5.97 -2.61
N ASN A 230 13.10 -7.21 -2.85
CA ASN A 230 13.09 -7.79 -4.20
C ASN A 230 12.19 -7.03 -5.19
N ALA A 231 11.27 -6.18 -4.70
CA ALA A 231 10.52 -5.24 -5.54
C ALA A 231 11.38 -4.10 -6.14
N LYS A 232 12.62 -3.93 -5.66
CA LYS A 232 13.60 -2.91 -6.12
C LYS A 232 15.00 -3.47 -6.42
N ARG A 233 15.26 -4.76 -6.16
CA ARG A 233 16.55 -5.40 -6.40
C ARG A 233 16.90 -5.39 -7.89
N LEU A 234 18.17 -5.16 -8.25
CA LEU A 234 18.62 -5.37 -9.62
C LEU A 234 18.50 -6.85 -9.99
N ILE A 235 17.89 -7.14 -11.15
CA ILE A 235 17.86 -8.48 -11.74
C ILE A 235 18.61 -8.44 -13.09
N MET A 236 19.65 -9.25 -13.22
CA MET A 236 20.38 -9.46 -14.46
C MET A 236 19.67 -10.56 -15.28
N LEU A 237 19.37 -10.26 -16.55
CA LEU A 237 18.73 -11.19 -17.50
C LEU A 237 19.73 -11.54 -18.61
N PRO A 238 20.10 -12.83 -18.79
CA PRO A 238 21.06 -13.24 -19.81
C PRO A 238 20.47 -13.12 -21.22
N THR A 239 21.34 -12.92 -22.21
CA THR A 239 21.05 -13.26 -23.62
C THR A 239 21.13 -14.79 -23.82
N TYR A 240 20.83 -15.28 -25.02
CA TYR A 240 21.11 -16.67 -25.38
C TYR A 240 22.62 -16.96 -25.31
N CYS A 241 23.01 -18.05 -24.65
CA CYS A 241 24.40 -18.35 -24.25
C CYS A 241 25.08 -17.24 -23.41
N ALA A 242 24.33 -16.29 -22.84
CA ALA A 242 24.86 -15.02 -22.30
C ALA A 242 25.78 -14.24 -23.28
N SER A 243 25.79 -14.54 -24.58
CA SER A 243 26.69 -13.88 -25.53
C SER A 243 26.20 -12.50 -25.95
N GLY A 244 27.14 -11.56 -26.11
CA GLY A 244 26.93 -10.24 -26.68
C GLY A 244 26.91 -10.16 -28.22
N ASP A 245 26.90 -11.29 -28.94
CA ASP A 245 26.83 -11.30 -30.41
C ASP A 245 25.59 -10.54 -30.91
N ALA A 246 25.72 -9.86 -32.05
CA ALA A 246 24.69 -9.02 -32.68
C ALA A 246 23.28 -9.61 -32.58
N ALA A 247 23.06 -10.78 -33.20
CA ALA A 247 21.74 -11.41 -33.26
C ALA A 247 21.17 -11.86 -31.90
N LYS A 248 22.02 -12.13 -30.90
CA LYS A 248 21.62 -12.59 -29.56
C LYS A 248 21.31 -11.40 -28.65
N ALA A 249 22.16 -10.38 -28.71
CA ALA A 249 22.01 -9.13 -27.97
C ALA A 249 20.84 -8.27 -28.48
N GLU A 250 20.67 -8.17 -29.81
CA GLU A 250 19.58 -7.41 -30.43
C GLU A 250 18.21 -8.09 -30.28
N ALA A 251 18.19 -9.40 -30.02
CA ALA A 251 16.96 -10.16 -29.74
C ALA A 251 16.58 -10.23 -28.25
N TRP A 252 17.42 -9.73 -27.34
CA TRP A 252 17.11 -9.63 -25.90
C TRP A 252 15.98 -8.62 -25.66
N SER A 253 15.12 -8.88 -24.68
CA SER A 253 14.04 -7.95 -24.35
C SER A 253 13.64 -7.93 -22.87
N ASN A 254 13.49 -6.72 -22.32
CA ASN A 254 12.81 -6.44 -21.06
C ASN A 254 11.30 -6.30 -21.32
N THR A 255 10.61 -7.44 -21.47
CA THR A 255 9.20 -7.49 -21.89
C THR A 255 8.22 -6.88 -20.88
N SER A 256 8.60 -6.78 -19.61
CA SER A 256 7.80 -6.16 -18.54
C SER A 256 8.06 -4.66 -18.34
N GLY A 257 9.07 -4.09 -19.00
CA GLY A 257 9.45 -2.67 -18.83
C GLY A 257 9.98 -2.34 -17.44
N ASP A 258 10.51 -3.34 -16.72
CA ASP A 258 10.99 -3.21 -15.35
C ASP A 258 12.28 -2.38 -15.29
N SER A 259 12.31 -1.34 -14.46
CA SER A 259 13.42 -0.37 -14.44
C SER A 259 14.61 -0.77 -13.56
N MET A 260 14.53 -1.89 -12.84
CA MET A 260 15.64 -2.45 -12.05
C MET A 260 16.13 -3.78 -12.67
N ILE A 261 16.48 -3.69 -13.96
CA ILE A 261 16.98 -4.77 -14.80
C ILE A 261 18.36 -4.39 -15.39
N ALA A 262 19.23 -5.39 -15.59
CA ALA A 262 20.42 -5.30 -16.42
C ALA A 262 20.49 -6.48 -17.42
N ALA A 263 21.26 -6.35 -18.49
CA ALA A 263 21.65 -7.48 -19.33
C ALA A 263 22.85 -8.20 -18.70
N SER A 264 22.78 -9.53 -18.55
CA SER A 264 23.96 -10.36 -18.23
C SER A 264 24.63 -10.81 -19.51
N ILE A 265 25.94 -10.55 -19.62
CA ILE A 265 26.75 -10.89 -20.79
C ILE A 265 28.03 -11.60 -20.33
N HIS A 266 28.44 -12.64 -21.06
CA HIS A 266 29.75 -13.29 -20.99
C HIS A 266 30.56 -12.93 -22.23
N ALA A 267 31.86 -12.68 -22.08
CA ALA A 267 32.72 -12.25 -23.19
C ALA A 267 34.20 -12.58 -22.98
N TYR A 268 34.56 -13.84 -23.23
CA TYR A 268 35.95 -14.30 -23.37
C TYR A 268 36.55 -13.88 -24.72
N LEU A 269 36.65 -12.56 -24.94
CA LEU A 269 37.05 -11.94 -26.21
C LEU A 269 38.37 -11.19 -26.08
N PRO A 270 39.27 -11.21 -27.09
CA PRO A 270 39.15 -11.96 -28.34
C PRO A 270 39.34 -13.47 -28.11
N PHE A 271 38.53 -14.32 -28.75
CA PHE A 271 38.47 -15.74 -28.41
C PHE A 271 39.84 -16.45 -28.53
N ASP A 272 40.60 -16.15 -29.58
CA ASP A 272 41.91 -16.75 -29.80
C ASP A 272 42.99 -16.27 -28.81
N PHE A 273 42.90 -15.04 -28.32
CA PHE A 273 43.77 -14.56 -27.23
C PHE A 273 43.34 -15.13 -25.87
N ALA A 274 42.05 -14.99 -25.57
CA ALA A 274 41.47 -15.12 -24.24
C ALA A 274 41.14 -16.56 -23.84
N PHE A 275 40.54 -17.35 -24.74
CA PHE A 275 39.97 -18.66 -24.40
C PHE A 275 40.73 -19.83 -25.03
N SER A 276 40.99 -19.76 -26.34
CA SER A 276 41.62 -20.84 -27.12
C SER A 276 43.05 -21.11 -26.64
N GLY A 277 43.31 -22.28 -26.05
CA GLY A 277 44.61 -22.64 -25.48
C GLY A 277 45.78 -22.60 -26.48
N ASP A 278 45.51 -22.98 -27.74
CA ASP A 278 46.48 -23.00 -28.84
C ASP A 278 46.51 -21.71 -29.67
N GLY A 279 45.60 -20.77 -29.39
CA GLY A 279 45.59 -19.43 -30.00
C GLY A 279 46.77 -18.55 -29.54
N HIS A 280 46.93 -17.38 -30.16
CA HIS A 280 48.09 -16.51 -29.96
C HIS A 280 48.28 -16.05 -28.50
N LYS A 281 49.50 -15.59 -28.19
CA LYS A 281 50.00 -15.38 -26.81
C LYS A 281 50.28 -13.91 -26.50
N ASP A 282 50.68 -13.20 -27.53
CA ASP A 282 50.93 -11.77 -27.62
C ASP A 282 49.63 -10.99 -27.89
N TRP A 283 49.62 -9.73 -27.44
CA TRP A 283 48.51 -8.79 -27.67
C TRP A 283 48.70 -8.02 -28.98
N GLN A 284 47.73 -8.13 -29.88
CA GLN A 284 47.77 -7.62 -31.25
C GLN A 284 46.83 -6.41 -31.45
N ALA A 285 46.85 -5.81 -32.65
CA ALA A 285 45.99 -4.67 -32.98
C ALA A 285 44.54 -5.08 -33.35
N SER A 286 44.38 -6.29 -33.87
CA SER A 286 43.11 -7.00 -34.04
C SER A 286 42.33 -7.07 -32.73
N ASP A 287 43.02 -7.45 -31.65
CA ASP A 287 42.44 -7.72 -30.33
C ASP A 287 41.71 -6.48 -29.76
N LEU A 288 42.38 -5.34 -29.84
CA LEU A 288 41.84 -4.05 -29.44
C LEU A 288 40.65 -3.63 -30.32
N THR A 289 40.69 -3.98 -31.60
CA THR A 289 39.64 -3.63 -32.58
C THR A 289 38.38 -4.46 -32.34
N GLU A 290 38.51 -5.78 -32.13
CA GLU A 290 37.41 -6.68 -31.79
C GLU A 290 36.76 -6.27 -30.46
N LEU A 291 37.57 -6.08 -29.42
CA LEU A 291 37.10 -5.76 -28.08
C LEU A 291 36.44 -4.37 -27.99
N SER A 292 36.99 -3.36 -28.68
CA SER A 292 36.36 -2.05 -28.81
C SER A 292 35.04 -2.12 -29.60
N GLY A 293 34.99 -2.94 -30.66
CA GLY A 293 33.76 -3.22 -31.42
C GLY A 293 32.69 -3.91 -30.58
N PHE A 294 33.07 -4.87 -29.72
CA PHE A 294 32.19 -5.51 -28.75
C PHE A 294 31.60 -4.51 -27.75
N PHE A 295 32.43 -3.69 -27.09
CA PHE A 295 31.94 -2.70 -26.13
C PHE A 295 31.07 -1.64 -26.79
N THR A 296 31.42 -1.20 -28.00
CA THR A 296 30.60 -0.29 -28.83
C THR A 296 29.23 -0.91 -29.16
N ARG A 297 29.17 -2.22 -29.41
CA ARG A 297 27.89 -2.95 -29.56
C ARG A 297 27.11 -3.00 -28.26
N MET A 298 27.73 -3.28 -27.12
CA MET A 298 27.04 -3.28 -25.82
C MET A 298 26.41 -1.91 -25.52
N TYR A 299 27.13 -0.83 -25.83
CA TYR A 299 26.58 0.53 -25.72
C TYR A 299 25.41 0.77 -26.68
N ASN A 300 25.56 0.47 -27.96
CA ASN A 300 24.54 0.72 -28.98
C ASN A 300 23.30 -0.18 -28.86
N THR A 301 23.45 -1.39 -28.33
CA THR A 301 22.35 -2.35 -28.19
C THR A 301 21.56 -2.16 -26.89
N PHE A 302 22.23 -1.82 -25.78
CA PHE A 302 21.62 -1.76 -24.44
C PHE A 302 21.68 -0.38 -23.79
N ILE A 303 22.87 0.16 -23.54
CA ILE A 303 23.07 1.37 -22.69
C ILE A 303 22.38 2.59 -23.29
N SER A 304 22.55 2.83 -24.60
CA SER A 304 21.91 3.93 -25.33
C SER A 304 20.37 3.84 -25.36
N LYS A 305 19.81 2.67 -25.05
CA LYS A 305 18.37 2.38 -24.97
C LYS A 305 17.85 2.29 -23.54
N GLY A 306 18.66 2.65 -22.55
CA GLY A 306 18.26 2.66 -21.14
C GLY A 306 18.35 1.30 -20.43
N VAL A 307 19.13 0.35 -20.95
CA VAL A 307 19.40 -0.94 -20.30
C VAL A 307 20.88 -1.01 -19.90
N PRO A 308 21.23 -1.12 -18.61
CA PRO A 308 22.61 -1.30 -18.20
C PRO A 308 23.12 -2.72 -18.48
N VAL A 309 24.45 -2.85 -18.63
CA VAL A 309 25.14 -4.11 -18.97
C VAL A 309 26.10 -4.51 -17.84
N VAL A 310 26.17 -5.80 -17.53
CA VAL A 310 27.18 -6.41 -16.65
C VAL A 310 27.91 -7.50 -17.45
N ILE A 311 29.25 -7.48 -17.46
CA ILE A 311 30.02 -8.62 -17.96
C ILE A 311 30.23 -9.61 -16.81
N GLY A 312 29.31 -10.58 -16.69
CA GLY A 312 29.26 -11.57 -15.61
C GLY A 312 30.42 -12.56 -15.62
N GLU A 313 31.00 -12.81 -16.80
CA GLU A 313 32.25 -13.56 -16.97
C GLU A 313 33.11 -12.98 -18.09
N PHE A 314 34.39 -12.80 -17.79
CA PHE A 314 35.47 -12.66 -18.76
C PHE A 314 36.76 -13.19 -18.15
N GLY A 315 37.79 -13.41 -18.97
CA GLY A 315 39.11 -13.78 -18.50
C GLY A 315 40.06 -14.04 -19.66
N ALA A 316 41.34 -14.21 -19.37
CA ALA A 316 42.31 -14.76 -20.32
C ALA A 316 43.01 -15.96 -19.70
N THR A 317 43.01 -17.08 -20.39
CA THR A 317 43.68 -18.31 -19.96
C THR A 317 45.20 -18.15 -20.00
N ASN A 318 45.93 -18.92 -19.19
CA ASN A 318 47.39 -18.85 -19.20
C ASN A 318 48.02 -19.59 -20.38
N LYS A 319 48.91 -18.93 -21.10
CA LYS A 319 49.73 -19.50 -22.19
C LYS A 319 51.25 -19.33 -21.95
N SER A 320 51.64 -19.06 -20.71
CA SER A 320 52.94 -18.50 -20.28
C SER A 320 53.16 -17.05 -20.75
N ASN A 321 52.09 -16.26 -20.70
CA ASN A 321 52.00 -14.90 -21.26
C ASN A 321 51.51 -13.85 -20.25
N THR A 322 51.86 -13.99 -18.97
CA THR A 322 51.31 -13.18 -17.86
C THR A 322 51.26 -11.68 -18.14
N ALA A 323 52.36 -11.07 -18.61
CA ALA A 323 52.40 -9.62 -18.92
C ALA A 323 51.38 -9.17 -20.00
N TYR A 324 51.01 -10.06 -20.93
CA TYR A 324 49.94 -9.78 -21.88
C TYR A 324 48.54 -9.98 -21.26
N ARG A 325 48.36 -10.93 -20.33
CA ARG A 325 47.13 -11.09 -19.54
C ARG A 325 46.89 -9.90 -18.60
N GLU A 326 47.96 -9.33 -18.04
CA GLU A 326 47.95 -8.11 -17.22
C GLU A 326 47.55 -6.88 -18.07
N LYS A 327 48.18 -6.71 -19.24
CA LYS A 327 47.80 -5.68 -20.22
C LYS A 327 46.34 -5.82 -20.67
N TYR A 328 45.90 -7.05 -20.95
CA TYR A 328 44.53 -7.36 -21.33
C TYR A 328 43.52 -6.96 -20.25
N ALA A 329 43.72 -7.38 -19.00
CA ALA A 329 42.81 -7.08 -17.90
C ALA A 329 42.64 -5.56 -17.68
N GLY A 330 43.73 -4.80 -17.82
CA GLY A 330 43.71 -3.34 -17.87
C GLY A 330 42.86 -2.81 -19.03
N ILE A 331 43.24 -3.11 -20.29
CA ILE A 331 42.55 -2.63 -21.50
C ILE A 331 41.05 -2.98 -21.51
N TYR A 332 40.71 -4.19 -21.08
CA TYR A 332 39.32 -4.66 -21.02
C TYR A 332 38.49 -3.80 -20.07
N ALA A 333 39.01 -3.53 -18.87
CA ALA A 333 38.39 -2.62 -17.91
C ALA A 333 38.34 -1.17 -18.43
N SER A 334 39.38 -0.68 -19.09
CA SER A 334 39.40 0.66 -19.70
C SER A 334 38.26 0.85 -20.71
N LEU A 335 38.10 -0.09 -21.65
CA LEU A 335 37.05 -0.06 -22.66
C LEU A 335 35.65 -0.24 -22.06
N ALA A 336 35.53 -1.02 -20.98
CA ALA A 336 34.28 -1.18 -20.23
C ALA A 336 33.82 0.14 -19.55
N ARG A 337 34.76 1.02 -19.22
CA ARG A 337 34.53 2.33 -18.57
C ARG A 337 34.52 3.52 -19.53
N GLN A 338 34.66 3.31 -20.84
CA GLN A 338 34.76 4.43 -21.79
C GLN A 338 33.46 5.22 -22.02
N PHE A 339 32.33 4.78 -21.44
CA PHE A 339 31.00 5.35 -21.68
C PHE A 339 30.53 6.17 -20.48
N ALA A 340 30.47 7.50 -20.61
CA ALA A 340 30.01 8.40 -19.53
C ALA A 340 28.55 8.17 -19.04
N ALA A 341 27.79 7.29 -19.70
CA ALA A 341 26.46 6.85 -19.25
C ALA A 341 26.51 5.67 -18.25
N GLN A 342 27.57 4.86 -18.26
CA GLN A 342 27.74 3.70 -17.39
C GLN A 342 29.18 3.16 -17.42
N ASP A 343 29.78 2.94 -16.26
CA ASP A 343 30.90 1.99 -16.15
C ASP A 343 30.33 0.56 -16.22
N ILE A 344 30.77 -0.25 -17.19
CA ILE A 344 30.34 -1.65 -17.33
C ILE A 344 31.19 -2.51 -16.40
N PRO A 345 30.68 -3.05 -15.27
CA PRO A 345 31.47 -3.89 -14.40
C PRO A 345 31.81 -5.21 -15.10
N CYS A 346 33.06 -5.64 -14.96
CA CYS A 346 33.58 -6.88 -15.51
C CYS A 346 34.08 -7.80 -14.41
N VAL A 347 33.57 -9.03 -14.40
CA VAL A 347 33.80 -10.01 -13.34
C VAL A 347 34.70 -11.13 -13.85
N TRP A 348 35.94 -11.18 -13.36
CA TRP A 348 36.95 -12.15 -13.82
C TRP A 348 36.55 -13.58 -13.44
N TRP A 349 36.62 -14.52 -14.38
CA TRP A 349 36.38 -15.95 -14.14
C TRP A 349 37.59 -16.59 -13.45
N ASP A 350 37.41 -17.12 -12.23
CA ASP A 350 38.49 -17.79 -11.49
C ASP A 350 38.02 -19.17 -11.00
N ASN A 351 38.21 -20.16 -11.87
CA ASN A 351 38.00 -21.57 -11.58
C ASN A 351 39.08 -22.19 -10.67
N ASN A 352 40.09 -21.41 -10.24
CA ASN A 352 41.28 -21.84 -9.47
C ASN A 352 42.11 -22.95 -10.18
N CYS A 353 41.96 -23.10 -11.49
CA CYS A 353 42.84 -23.94 -12.33
C CYS A 353 44.12 -23.17 -12.72
N PHE A 354 45.28 -23.79 -12.47
CA PHE A 354 46.60 -23.25 -12.83
C PHE A 354 47.36 -24.23 -13.73
N GLY A 355 47.87 -23.74 -14.86
CA GLY A 355 48.50 -24.55 -15.89
C GLY A 355 48.68 -23.75 -17.18
N THR A 356 48.70 -24.42 -18.32
CA THR A 356 48.62 -23.77 -19.65
C THR A 356 47.71 -24.57 -20.59
N GLY A 357 46.92 -23.87 -21.40
CA GLY A 357 45.89 -24.44 -22.27
C GLY A 357 44.60 -23.63 -22.15
N SER A 358 43.47 -24.13 -22.67
CA SER A 358 42.13 -23.57 -22.40
C SER A 358 41.77 -23.75 -20.91
N GLU A 359 40.75 -23.04 -20.40
CA GLU A 359 40.21 -23.23 -19.03
C GLU A 359 41.21 -23.09 -17.86
N ASN A 360 42.31 -22.37 -18.05
CA ASN A 360 43.30 -22.08 -17.00
C ASN A 360 43.26 -20.59 -16.63
N PHE A 361 42.09 -20.17 -16.13
CA PHE A 361 41.80 -18.76 -15.81
C PHE A 361 42.18 -18.33 -14.39
N GLY A 362 42.53 -19.27 -13.51
CA GLY A 362 42.80 -19.01 -12.10
C GLY A 362 43.86 -17.93 -11.85
N ILE A 363 43.55 -16.98 -10.95
CA ILE A 363 44.47 -15.92 -10.52
C ILE A 363 44.68 -15.90 -9.01
N PHE A 364 43.72 -16.38 -8.21
CA PHE A 364 43.81 -16.48 -6.75
C PHE A 364 43.88 -17.94 -6.29
N ASN A 365 45.02 -18.36 -5.73
CA ASN A 365 45.17 -19.70 -5.16
C ASN A 365 44.43 -19.77 -3.83
N ARG A 366 43.36 -20.58 -3.78
CA ARG A 366 42.47 -20.68 -2.61
C ARG A 366 43.11 -21.39 -1.40
N GLY A 367 44.10 -22.23 -1.63
CA GLY A 367 44.84 -22.96 -0.59
C GLY A 367 45.83 -22.06 0.16
N SER A 368 46.68 -21.35 -0.57
CA SER A 368 47.64 -20.39 0.01
C SER A 368 47.05 -18.99 0.26
N ARG A 369 45.83 -18.73 -0.25
CA ARG A 369 45.08 -17.47 -0.13
C ARG A 369 45.85 -16.28 -0.70
N SER A 370 46.49 -16.49 -1.84
CA SER A 370 47.43 -15.57 -2.47
C SER A 370 47.22 -15.51 -3.99
N PHE A 371 47.37 -14.34 -4.59
CA PHE A 371 47.30 -14.20 -6.05
C PHE A 371 48.56 -14.73 -6.74
N THR A 372 48.42 -15.78 -7.53
CA THR A 372 49.51 -16.40 -8.33
C THR A 372 49.97 -15.46 -9.45
N TYR A 373 49.04 -14.70 -10.02
CA TYR A 373 49.27 -13.75 -11.11
C TYR A 373 48.80 -12.34 -10.69
N GLY A 374 49.35 -11.85 -9.57
CA GLY A 374 48.87 -10.65 -8.86
C GLY A 374 48.61 -9.42 -9.75
N GLY A 375 49.50 -9.15 -10.71
CA GLY A 375 49.39 -8.01 -11.61
C GLY A 375 48.12 -7.98 -12.47
N ILE A 376 47.46 -9.13 -12.71
CA ILE A 376 46.20 -9.21 -13.46
C ILE A 376 45.08 -8.58 -12.63
N ALA A 377 45.02 -8.92 -11.34
CA ALA A 377 44.10 -8.31 -10.39
C ALA A 377 44.46 -6.84 -10.11
N ASP A 378 45.75 -6.50 -10.01
CA ASP A 378 46.17 -5.09 -9.84
C ASP A 378 45.74 -4.21 -11.03
N ALA A 379 46.00 -4.63 -12.27
CA ALA A 379 45.63 -3.87 -13.47
C ALA A 379 44.10 -3.70 -13.60
N LEU A 380 43.34 -4.75 -13.30
CA LEU A 380 41.88 -4.73 -13.30
C LEU A 380 41.34 -3.76 -12.24
N VAL A 381 41.80 -3.86 -10.99
CA VAL A 381 41.37 -2.98 -9.88
C VAL A 381 41.82 -1.52 -10.10
N ALA A 382 43.04 -1.30 -10.60
CA ALA A 382 43.55 0.05 -10.90
C ALA A 382 42.72 0.76 -11.98
N ALA A 383 42.31 0.04 -13.04
CA ALA A 383 41.49 0.59 -14.11
C ALA A 383 40.09 1.04 -13.63
N TYR A 384 39.46 0.33 -12.69
CA TYR A 384 38.21 0.79 -12.06
C TYR A 384 38.39 1.90 -11.03
N ASN A 385 39.55 1.96 -10.36
CA ASN A 385 39.89 3.06 -9.45
C ASN A 385 40.32 4.35 -10.17
N GLY A 386 40.32 4.40 -11.50
CA GLY A 386 40.67 5.59 -12.28
C GLY A 386 42.17 5.86 -12.35
N ASP A 387 43.01 4.82 -12.39
CA ASP A 387 44.44 4.99 -12.66
C ASP A 387 44.66 5.50 -14.11
N PRO A 388 45.29 6.67 -14.32
CA PRO A 388 45.53 7.24 -15.66
C PRO A 388 46.41 6.37 -16.58
N GLN A 389 47.12 5.36 -16.08
CA GLN A 389 47.79 4.36 -16.92
C GLN A 389 46.77 3.51 -17.72
N TYR A 390 45.54 3.41 -17.22
CA TYR A 390 44.45 2.60 -17.77
C TYR A 390 43.19 3.42 -18.11
N GLU A 391 43.30 4.76 -18.17
CA GLU A 391 42.27 5.58 -18.82
C GLU A 391 42.48 5.54 -20.34
N THR A 392 41.68 4.73 -21.04
CA THR A 392 41.73 4.69 -22.51
C THR A 392 41.32 6.02 -23.11
N ALA A 393 42.16 6.54 -24.01
CA ALA A 393 41.81 7.65 -24.90
C ALA A 393 40.70 7.23 -25.88
N THR A 394 39.46 7.28 -25.40
CA THR A 394 38.16 7.25 -26.11
C THR A 394 38.14 6.49 -27.44
N GLY A 395 37.65 5.24 -27.43
CA GLY A 395 37.28 4.49 -28.63
C GLY A 395 36.01 5.01 -29.30
N GLY A 396 35.91 6.32 -29.55
CA GLY A 396 34.73 7.01 -30.05
C GLY A 396 35.10 8.18 -30.95
N GLU A 397 35.05 7.94 -32.26
CA GLU A 397 35.48 8.84 -33.35
C GLU A 397 37.01 9.03 -33.47
N ASN A 398 37.53 9.09 -34.69
CA ASN A 398 38.88 9.60 -34.94
C ASN A 398 38.82 11.14 -34.93
N VAL A 399 39.02 11.71 -33.74
CA VAL A 399 38.91 13.15 -33.48
C VAL A 399 40.14 13.89 -34.02
N LEU A 400 39.98 14.55 -35.17
CA LEU A 400 41.01 15.40 -35.79
C LEU A 400 41.24 16.71 -35.01
N PHE A 401 40.24 17.18 -34.27
CA PHE A 401 40.31 18.34 -33.38
C PHE A 401 39.20 18.30 -32.31
N SER A 402 39.49 18.72 -31.09
CA SER A 402 38.46 19.04 -30.08
C SER A 402 38.94 20.13 -29.14
N GLY A 403 37.98 20.86 -28.56
CA GLY A 403 38.23 22.13 -27.86
C GLY A 403 37.82 23.33 -28.72
N THR A 404 38.07 24.54 -28.25
CA THR A 404 37.55 25.77 -28.88
C THR A 404 38.58 26.38 -29.83
N GLY A 405 38.32 26.34 -31.13
CA GLY A 405 39.06 27.06 -32.17
C GLY A 405 38.22 28.21 -32.73
N THR A 406 38.79 29.40 -32.94
CA THR A 406 38.03 30.60 -33.33
C THR A 406 38.71 31.44 -34.40
N SER A 407 37.94 31.89 -35.39
CA SER A 407 38.31 32.97 -36.31
C SER A 407 37.34 34.15 -36.19
N SER A 408 37.83 35.35 -36.51
CA SER A 408 37.06 36.60 -36.48
C SER A 408 37.49 37.49 -37.66
N ASN A 409 36.53 37.93 -38.47
CA ASN A 409 36.74 38.77 -39.67
C ASN A 409 37.71 38.14 -40.70
N TYR A 410 37.30 37.01 -41.31
CA TYR A 410 38.08 36.17 -42.22
C TYR A 410 39.28 35.50 -41.53
N GLY A 411 39.20 34.18 -41.30
CA GLY A 411 40.34 33.45 -40.75
C GLY A 411 40.21 31.93 -40.75
N GLN A 412 41.22 31.29 -40.16
CA GLN A 412 41.29 29.85 -39.95
C GLN A 412 41.03 29.58 -38.46
N ALA A 413 39.94 28.91 -38.13
CA ALA A 413 39.59 28.55 -36.75
C ALA A 413 40.34 27.30 -36.27
N VAL A 414 40.70 26.39 -37.19
CA VAL A 414 41.45 25.16 -36.94
C VAL A 414 42.44 24.92 -38.10
N SER A 415 43.62 24.38 -37.80
CA SER A 415 44.60 23.92 -38.79
C SER A 415 45.00 22.48 -38.54
N PHE A 416 45.19 21.72 -39.61
CA PHE A 416 45.62 20.32 -39.60
C PHE A 416 46.98 20.18 -40.29
N ASP A 417 47.78 19.21 -39.87
CA ASP A 417 48.90 18.72 -40.67
C ASP A 417 48.39 17.83 -41.82
N PRO A 418 49.02 17.84 -43.00
CA PRO A 418 48.55 17.07 -44.16
C PRO A 418 48.32 15.60 -43.85
N GLY A 419 49.18 15.00 -43.02
CA GLY A 419 49.09 13.60 -42.60
C GLY A 419 47.72 13.20 -42.07
N ALA A 420 47.05 14.07 -41.30
CA ALA A 420 45.73 13.83 -40.72
C ALA A 420 44.59 13.80 -41.77
N ILE A 421 44.84 14.30 -42.98
CA ILE A 421 43.89 14.38 -44.08
C ILE A 421 44.27 13.39 -45.21
N THR A 422 45.57 13.19 -45.45
CA THR A 422 46.09 12.26 -46.46
C THR A 422 45.96 10.80 -46.05
N SER A 423 45.91 10.50 -44.74
CA SER A 423 45.67 9.14 -44.22
C SER A 423 44.22 8.67 -44.42
N LEU A 424 43.29 9.57 -44.73
CA LEU A 424 41.86 9.25 -44.80
C LEU A 424 41.49 8.56 -46.13
N SER A 425 40.63 7.55 -46.02
CA SER A 425 40.09 6.80 -47.15
C SER A 425 39.24 7.73 -48.04
N SER A 426 39.16 7.45 -49.34
CA SER A 426 38.31 8.27 -50.24
C SER A 426 36.81 8.12 -49.98
N SER A 427 36.41 7.14 -49.17
CA SER A 427 35.03 6.94 -48.68
C SER A 427 34.73 7.65 -47.36
N ASP A 428 35.74 8.18 -46.66
CA ASP A 428 35.56 8.80 -45.35
C ASP A 428 34.83 10.14 -45.43
N LYS A 429 34.22 10.54 -44.32
CA LYS A 429 33.59 11.85 -44.15
C LYS A 429 34.13 12.53 -42.89
N ILE A 430 34.53 13.78 -43.04
CA ILE A 430 34.97 14.66 -41.96
C ILE A 430 33.75 15.48 -41.51
N TYR A 431 33.47 15.44 -40.21
CA TYR A 431 32.39 16.17 -39.55
C TYR A 431 32.99 17.28 -38.70
N CYS A 432 32.43 18.48 -38.76
CA CYS A 432 32.86 19.65 -37.98
C CYS A 432 31.68 20.25 -37.23
N SER A 433 31.70 20.21 -35.89
CA SER A 433 30.73 20.89 -35.04
C SER A 433 31.18 22.33 -34.79
N TYR A 434 30.30 23.29 -35.08
CA TYR A 434 30.62 24.71 -35.13
C TYR A 434 29.43 25.63 -34.81
N SER A 435 29.74 26.90 -34.56
CA SER A 435 28.81 28.01 -34.56
C SER A 435 29.40 29.15 -35.37
N SER A 436 28.61 29.77 -36.25
CA SER A 436 29.04 30.86 -37.13
C SER A 436 27.85 31.73 -37.54
N TYR A 437 28.12 32.98 -37.94
CA TYR A 437 27.16 33.87 -38.58
C TYR A 437 27.25 33.87 -40.12
N GLY A 438 28.23 33.16 -40.70
CA GLY A 438 28.43 33.04 -42.15
C GLY A 438 28.99 31.67 -42.54
N ASP A 439 29.17 31.46 -43.84
CA ASP A 439 29.52 30.16 -44.41
C ASP A 439 30.88 29.64 -43.95
N ILE A 440 30.91 28.34 -43.61
CA ILE A 440 32.10 27.59 -43.18
C ILE A 440 32.72 26.86 -44.37
N GLU A 441 34.04 26.83 -44.42
CA GLU A 441 34.81 26.20 -45.50
C GLU A 441 35.91 25.28 -44.96
N PHE A 442 36.16 24.18 -45.68
CA PHE A 442 37.38 23.41 -45.54
C PHE A 442 38.38 23.95 -46.57
N ILE A 443 39.57 24.34 -46.11
CA ILE A 443 40.54 25.06 -46.95
C ILE A 443 41.81 24.23 -47.09
N LEU A 444 42.24 24.00 -48.32
CA LEU A 444 43.40 23.18 -48.68
C LEU A 444 44.49 24.06 -49.32
N GLN A 445 45.74 23.87 -48.91
CA GLN A 445 46.88 24.64 -49.42
C GLN A 445 47.94 23.70 -50.01
N SER A 446 48.39 23.99 -51.23
CA SER A 446 49.48 23.27 -51.90
C SER A 446 50.85 23.85 -51.53
N PHE A 447 51.85 22.99 -51.29
CA PHE A 447 53.26 23.39 -51.14
C PHE A 447 54.16 22.97 -52.31
N THR A 448 53.73 22.03 -53.17
CA THR A 448 54.51 21.61 -54.36
C THR A 448 54.08 22.29 -55.65
N ASP A 449 52.93 22.98 -55.64
CA ASP A 449 52.39 23.72 -56.79
C ASP A 449 51.76 25.02 -56.28
N SER A 450 52.54 26.11 -56.33
CA SER A 450 52.13 27.43 -55.84
C SER A 450 51.09 28.12 -56.74
N SER A 451 50.76 27.56 -57.90
CA SER A 451 49.72 28.13 -58.79
C SER A 451 48.29 27.85 -58.28
N ARG A 452 48.12 26.83 -57.42
CA ARG A 452 46.80 26.40 -56.92
C ARG A 452 46.21 27.26 -55.80
N GLY A 453 47.00 28.15 -55.21
CA GLY A 453 46.55 29.06 -54.15
C GLY A 453 45.98 28.35 -52.91
N TRP A 454 44.93 28.94 -52.34
CA TRP A 454 44.14 28.36 -51.25
C TRP A 454 42.82 27.85 -51.84
N ILE A 455 42.64 26.53 -51.87
CA ILE A 455 41.46 25.88 -52.43
C ILE A 455 40.40 25.79 -51.32
N GLN A 456 39.35 26.59 -51.45
CA GLN A 456 38.24 26.65 -50.50
C GLN A 456 37.11 25.70 -50.95
N VAL A 457 36.63 24.83 -50.06
CA VAL A 457 35.62 23.81 -50.35
C VAL A 457 34.44 23.98 -49.39
N ALA A 458 33.27 24.28 -49.94
CA ALA A 458 32.01 24.28 -49.20
C ALA A 458 31.64 22.85 -48.75
N PRO A 459 30.93 22.68 -47.62
CA PRO A 459 30.50 21.36 -47.14
C PRO A 459 29.50 20.68 -48.08
N ASP A 460 29.61 19.35 -48.19
CA ASP A 460 28.66 18.50 -48.91
C ASP A 460 27.25 18.58 -48.27
N SER A 461 27.19 18.80 -46.95
CA SER A 461 25.95 19.12 -46.23
C SER A 461 26.19 19.86 -44.91
N VAL A 462 25.18 20.62 -44.48
CA VAL A 462 25.13 21.28 -43.16
C VAL A 462 23.81 20.94 -42.49
N SER A 463 23.85 20.59 -41.20
CA SER A 463 22.66 20.40 -40.36
C SER A 463 23.00 20.59 -38.89
N ASN A 464 22.11 21.24 -38.12
CA ASN A 464 22.21 21.40 -36.66
C ASN A 464 23.60 21.82 -36.13
N GLY A 465 24.22 22.84 -36.74
CA GLY A 465 25.55 23.32 -36.34
C GLY A 465 26.69 22.33 -36.64
N THR A 466 26.47 21.38 -37.54
CA THR A 466 27.50 20.45 -38.03
C THR A 466 27.61 20.53 -39.54
N ALA A 467 28.84 20.74 -40.04
CA ALA A 467 29.19 20.72 -41.45
C ALA A 467 29.94 19.42 -41.79
N VAL A 468 29.73 18.88 -42.99
CA VAL A 468 30.28 17.58 -43.41
C VAL A 468 30.93 17.69 -44.79
N TRP A 469 32.15 17.13 -44.93
CA TRP A 469 32.85 16.99 -46.21
C TRP A 469 33.24 15.53 -46.42
N SER A 470 32.95 14.98 -47.60
CA SER A 470 33.54 13.73 -48.04
C SER A 470 34.99 13.92 -48.46
N VAL A 471 35.85 12.96 -48.13
CA VAL A 471 37.24 12.98 -48.56
C VAL A 471 37.35 12.87 -50.09
N SER A 472 36.35 12.30 -50.76
CA SER A 472 36.19 12.36 -52.21
C SER A 472 35.98 13.79 -52.76
N SER A 473 35.13 14.63 -52.15
CA SER A 473 34.93 15.99 -52.66
C SER A 473 36.17 16.87 -52.44
N LEU A 474 36.82 16.74 -51.28
CA LEU A 474 38.11 17.38 -50.98
C LEU A 474 39.22 16.94 -51.95
N LYS A 475 39.38 15.63 -52.23
CA LYS A 475 40.35 15.12 -53.23
C LYS A 475 40.03 15.65 -54.63
N SER A 476 38.75 15.74 -54.99
CA SER A 476 38.32 16.25 -56.30
C SER A 476 38.67 17.73 -56.47
N ALA A 477 38.36 18.56 -55.47
CA ALA A 477 38.71 19.98 -55.44
C ALA A 477 40.23 20.23 -55.51
N PHE A 478 41.05 19.34 -54.93
CA PHE A 478 42.52 19.45 -54.96
C PHE A 478 43.17 18.94 -56.27
N GLY A 479 42.39 18.44 -57.23
CA GLY A 479 42.88 17.91 -58.51
C GLY A 479 42.99 16.39 -58.56
N GLY A 480 42.06 15.67 -57.92
CA GLY A 480 41.90 14.20 -57.98
C GLY A 480 42.71 13.41 -56.94
N SER A 481 43.73 14.01 -56.32
CA SER A 481 44.50 13.40 -55.22
C SER A 481 45.07 14.47 -54.29
N PHE A 482 45.43 14.12 -53.06
CA PHE A 482 46.13 15.02 -52.14
C PHE A 482 47.67 15.05 -52.33
N SER A 483 48.18 14.58 -53.46
CA SER A 483 49.62 14.69 -53.75
C SER A 483 50.03 16.16 -53.79
N GLY A 484 50.98 16.57 -52.95
CA GLY A 484 51.40 17.97 -52.81
C GLY A 484 50.65 18.82 -51.78
N LEU A 485 49.69 18.25 -51.04
CA LEU A 485 48.98 18.94 -49.96
C LEU A 485 49.95 19.35 -48.84
N GLY A 486 50.02 20.66 -48.59
CA GLY A 486 50.96 21.30 -47.66
C GLY A 486 50.36 21.67 -46.31
N LYS A 487 49.10 22.14 -46.30
CA LYS A 487 48.29 22.36 -45.08
C LYS A 487 46.79 22.23 -45.39
N ALA A 488 46.00 22.00 -44.34
CA ALA A 488 44.55 21.99 -44.37
C ALA A 488 43.97 22.76 -43.17
N TYR A 489 42.75 23.30 -43.31
CA TYR A 489 42.14 24.19 -42.32
C TYR A 489 40.61 24.09 -42.30
N ILE A 490 40.00 24.50 -41.20
CA ILE A 490 38.60 24.97 -41.15
C ILE A 490 38.62 26.50 -41.01
N GLY A 491 37.83 27.21 -41.81
CA GLY A 491 37.74 28.68 -41.78
C GLY A 491 36.41 29.23 -42.25
N ASP A 492 36.30 30.55 -42.32
CA ASP A 492 35.06 31.27 -42.66
C ASP A 492 35.30 32.54 -43.51
N ARG A 493 34.25 32.99 -44.22
CA ARG A 493 34.26 34.19 -45.06
C ARG A 493 33.64 35.42 -44.38
N GLY A 494 34.31 35.95 -43.36
CA GLY A 494 34.03 37.31 -42.86
C GLY A 494 32.99 37.40 -41.76
N SER A 495 32.83 36.33 -40.99
CA SER A 495 31.97 36.27 -39.81
C SER A 495 32.82 36.11 -38.53
N SER A 496 32.24 35.55 -37.48
CA SER A 496 32.99 34.98 -36.36
C SER A 496 32.60 33.50 -36.26
N LEU A 497 33.56 32.62 -36.53
CA LEU A 497 33.41 31.17 -36.51
C LEU A 497 34.04 30.62 -35.23
N THR A 498 33.31 29.75 -34.54
CA THR A 498 33.79 28.93 -33.42
C THR A 498 33.61 27.46 -33.77
N VAL A 499 34.71 26.71 -33.84
CA VAL A 499 34.73 25.25 -34.01
C VAL A 499 34.95 24.59 -32.65
N THR A 500 34.18 23.54 -32.34
CA THR A 500 34.26 22.82 -31.06
C THR A 500 34.74 21.37 -31.19
N LYS A 501 34.57 20.76 -32.37
CA LYS A 501 34.99 19.39 -32.67
C LYS A 501 35.16 19.20 -34.18
N VAL A 502 36.18 18.46 -34.61
CA VAL A 502 36.32 17.94 -35.98
C VAL A 502 36.71 16.47 -35.90
N TYR A 503 36.04 15.57 -36.62
CA TYR A 503 36.16 14.13 -36.43
C TYR A 503 35.77 13.29 -37.65
N VAL A 504 36.22 12.04 -37.68
CA VAL A 504 35.80 11.00 -38.64
C VAL A 504 35.19 9.81 -37.87
N PRO A 505 33.89 9.50 -38.05
CA PRO A 505 33.26 8.34 -37.40
C PRO A 505 33.91 7.01 -37.81
N GLY A 506 34.12 6.12 -36.84
CA GLY A 506 34.55 4.73 -37.08
C GLY A 506 36.01 4.53 -37.50
N GLY A 507 36.82 5.59 -37.63
CA GLY A 507 38.25 5.47 -37.92
C GLY A 507 39.08 5.07 -36.69
N THR A 508 40.17 4.33 -36.92
CA THR A 508 41.21 4.08 -35.92
C THR A 508 41.89 5.41 -35.55
N ALA A 509 42.19 5.62 -34.27
CA ALA A 509 42.78 6.88 -33.79
C ALA A 509 44.20 7.10 -34.34
N HIS A 510 44.41 8.23 -35.03
CA HIS A 510 45.73 8.68 -35.50
C HIS A 510 46.17 9.95 -34.75
N THR A 511 47.11 9.81 -33.81
CA THR A 511 47.47 10.84 -32.82
C THR A 511 48.39 11.96 -33.39
N HIS A 512 47.94 12.67 -34.43
CA HIS A 512 48.75 13.68 -35.14
C HIS A 512 48.02 15.01 -35.47
N VAL A 513 47.75 15.82 -34.46
CA VAL A 513 47.83 17.30 -34.56
C VAL A 513 48.42 17.85 -33.26
N TYR A 514 49.45 18.70 -33.35
CA TYR A 514 49.97 19.44 -32.20
C TYR A 514 49.67 20.94 -32.39
N ASN A 515 49.07 21.60 -31.40
CA ASN A 515 48.70 23.01 -31.54
C ASN A 515 49.95 23.92 -31.51
N GLY A 516 49.94 24.99 -32.30
CA GLY A 516 51.17 25.61 -32.82
C GLY A 516 52.08 26.30 -31.81
N LYS A 517 53.11 25.59 -31.32
CA LYS A 517 54.44 26.12 -30.92
C LYS A 517 55.47 24.99 -30.81
N SER A 518 56.71 25.27 -31.20
CA SER A 518 57.71 24.25 -31.56
C SER A 518 58.28 23.43 -30.40
N ALA A 519 58.22 22.11 -30.52
CA ALA A 519 59.10 21.15 -29.83
C ALA A 519 59.25 19.89 -30.71
N VAL A 520 60.38 19.16 -30.57
CA VAL A 520 60.66 17.94 -31.33
C VAL A 520 60.31 16.71 -30.49
N THR A 521 59.52 15.79 -31.04
CA THR A 521 59.24 14.49 -30.40
C THR A 521 60.45 13.56 -30.51
N LEU A 522 60.92 13.05 -29.37
CA LEU A 522 61.83 11.91 -29.29
C LEU A 522 61.04 10.69 -28.83
N GLU A 523 60.94 9.67 -29.67
CA GLU A 523 60.46 8.36 -29.23
C GLU A 523 61.56 7.61 -28.49
N ALA A 524 61.20 6.94 -27.39
CA ALA A 524 62.13 6.16 -26.56
C ALA A 524 61.72 4.68 -26.57
N THR A 525 62.28 3.91 -27.50
CA THR A 525 62.12 2.46 -27.54
C THR A 525 63.08 1.73 -26.58
N ALA A 526 62.56 0.68 -25.95
CA ALA A 526 63.22 -0.23 -25.00
C ALA A 526 63.64 0.32 -23.62
N TYR A 527 63.35 -0.48 -22.58
CA TYR A 527 63.85 -0.34 -21.22
C TYR A 527 64.89 -1.45 -20.92
N THR A 528 65.94 -1.11 -20.18
CA THR A 528 66.77 -2.10 -19.46
C THR A 528 67.31 -1.47 -18.16
N LYS A 529 67.78 -2.31 -17.22
CA LYS A 529 67.99 -1.93 -15.82
C LYS A 529 68.96 -0.74 -15.61
N GLY A 530 68.41 0.40 -15.17
CA GLY A 530 69.06 1.30 -14.21
C GLY A 530 69.87 2.49 -14.76
N ARG A 531 70.17 2.59 -16.06
CA ARG A 531 70.83 3.76 -16.66
C ARG A 531 70.25 4.11 -18.03
N LYS A 532 69.93 5.39 -18.26
CA LYS A 532 69.51 5.90 -19.58
C LYS A 532 70.73 6.25 -20.42
N GLN A 533 70.76 5.78 -21.66
CA GLN A 533 71.64 6.26 -22.73
C GLN A 533 70.76 6.48 -23.99
N ILE A 534 71.14 7.44 -24.84
CA ILE A 534 70.42 7.75 -26.08
C ILE A 534 71.45 7.78 -27.20
N TYR A 535 71.16 7.08 -28.29
CA TYR A 535 71.91 7.15 -29.53
C TYR A 535 71.12 7.95 -30.56
N CYS A 536 71.83 8.70 -31.42
CA CYS A 536 71.26 9.44 -32.53
C CYS A 536 72.19 9.31 -33.73
N SER A 537 71.62 9.05 -34.91
CA SER A 537 72.32 9.05 -36.19
C SER A 537 71.46 9.70 -37.25
N VAL A 538 71.90 10.84 -37.77
CA VAL A 538 71.33 11.49 -38.96
C VAL A 538 72.45 11.57 -40.00
N SER A 539 72.14 11.23 -41.25
CA SER A 539 73.12 11.30 -42.33
C SER A 539 73.57 12.74 -42.57
N GLY A 540 74.89 12.97 -42.69
CA GLY A 540 75.45 14.26 -43.10
C GLY A 540 76.07 15.15 -42.01
N CYS A 541 76.24 14.70 -40.77
CA CYS A 541 76.98 15.48 -39.75
C CYS A 541 78.00 14.64 -38.96
N THR A 542 79.24 15.11 -38.91
CA THR A 542 80.42 14.40 -38.35
C THR A 542 80.85 14.91 -36.97
N ALA A 543 80.05 15.74 -36.31
CA ALA A 543 80.36 16.32 -35.00
C ALA A 543 79.43 15.78 -33.89
N TYR A 544 79.94 14.86 -33.07
CA TYR A 544 79.27 14.39 -31.86
C TYR A 544 79.68 15.23 -30.64
N ARG A 545 78.69 15.66 -29.84
CA ARG A 545 78.92 16.36 -28.57
C ARG A 545 78.25 15.58 -27.44
N ILE A 546 79.04 15.06 -26.51
CA ILE A 546 78.53 14.42 -25.30
C ILE A 546 77.87 15.50 -24.43
N VAL A 547 76.57 15.34 -24.16
CA VAL A 547 75.81 16.21 -23.25
C VAL A 547 75.37 15.37 -22.06
N THR A 548 76.00 15.59 -20.91
CA THR A 548 75.52 15.07 -19.62
C THR A 548 74.22 15.80 -19.27
N VAL A 549 73.08 15.10 -19.37
CA VAL A 549 71.78 15.66 -18.97
C VAL A 549 71.77 15.84 -17.45
N PRO A 550 71.54 17.06 -16.92
CA PRO A 550 71.44 17.27 -15.47
C PRO A 550 70.23 16.52 -14.88
N LYS A 551 70.34 16.20 -13.59
CA LYS A 551 69.20 15.76 -12.77
C LYS A 551 68.07 16.79 -12.87
N LEU A 552 66.84 16.33 -13.11
CA LEU A 552 65.66 17.21 -13.14
C LEU A 552 65.41 17.73 -11.73
N ASP A 553 65.68 19.02 -11.50
CA ASP A 553 65.71 19.60 -10.15
C ASP A 553 64.33 20.11 -9.71
N SER A 554 63.91 19.67 -8.54
CA SER A 554 62.52 19.65 -8.10
C SER A 554 62.16 20.88 -7.27
N THR A 555 62.09 22.05 -7.91
CA THR A 555 61.84 23.35 -7.25
C THR A 555 60.37 23.73 -7.10
N ARG A 556 59.43 22.92 -7.61
CA ARG A 556 57.97 23.13 -7.52
C ARG A 556 57.33 21.96 -6.77
N PRO A 557 56.37 22.21 -5.86
CA PRO A 557 55.65 21.14 -5.16
C PRO A 557 54.67 20.44 -6.12
N VAL A 558 54.35 19.17 -5.84
CA VAL A 558 53.34 18.39 -6.56
C VAL A 558 52.23 18.03 -5.58
N ILE A 559 50.99 18.45 -5.84
CA ILE A 559 49.83 18.01 -5.06
C ILE A 559 49.68 16.50 -5.25
N THR A 560 49.72 15.77 -4.13
CA THR A 560 49.60 14.31 -4.06
C THR A 560 48.18 13.86 -3.75
N SER A 561 47.38 14.71 -3.10
CA SER A 561 45.96 14.46 -2.83
C SER A 561 45.21 15.75 -2.50
N VAL A 562 43.90 15.76 -2.79
CA VAL A 562 42.94 16.73 -2.25
C VAL A 562 41.76 15.96 -1.67
N THR A 563 41.58 16.02 -0.37
CA THR A 563 40.46 15.38 0.33
C THR A 563 39.37 16.40 0.59
N ALA A 564 38.23 16.28 -0.11
CA ALA A 564 37.05 17.09 0.15
C ALA A 564 36.47 16.79 1.56
N GLY A 565 35.99 17.81 2.23
CA GLY A 565 35.22 17.71 3.47
C GLY A 565 34.07 18.71 3.47
N THR A 566 33.32 18.79 4.58
CA THR A 566 32.17 19.71 4.68
C THR A 566 32.64 21.17 4.63
N GLU A 567 32.32 21.86 3.54
CA GLU A 567 32.65 23.28 3.28
C GLU A 567 34.16 23.61 3.42
N GLN A 568 35.00 22.59 3.23
CA GLN A 568 36.45 22.66 3.30
C GLN A 568 37.12 21.60 2.40
N ALA A 569 38.40 21.76 2.10
CA ALA A 569 39.20 20.73 1.43
C ALA A 569 40.62 20.70 2.01
N THR A 570 41.16 19.51 2.25
CA THR A 570 42.56 19.33 2.69
C THR A 570 43.43 18.95 1.52
N VAL A 571 44.33 19.86 1.13
CA VAL A 571 45.32 19.66 0.06
C VAL A 571 46.61 19.15 0.70
N ALA A 572 47.25 18.14 0.12
CA ALA A 572 48.58 17.67 0.51
C ALA A 572 49.51 17.56 -0.71
N TRP A 573 50.82 17.77 -0.50
CA TRP A 573 51.80 17.85 -1.58
C TRP A 573 53.17 17.28 -1.19
N SER A 574 54.02 17.06 -2.21
CA SER A 574 55.41 16.64 -2.03
C SER A 574 56.27 17.76 -1.44
N ALA A 575 57.17 17.38 -0.52
CA ALA A 575 58.14 18.30 0.06
C ALA A 575 59.18 18.76 -0.97
N VAL A 576 59.41 20.07 -1.05
CA VAL A 576 60.44 20.68 -1.89
C VAL A 576 61.69 20.93 -1.06
N SER A 577 62.84 20.44 -1.53
CA SER A 577 64.13 20.63 -0.83
C SER A 577 64.48 22.12 -0.73
N GLY A 578 64.87 22.57 0.47
CA GLY A 578 65.17 23.99 0.74
C GLY A 578 63.95 24.91 0.80
N ALA A 579 62.72 24.39 0.71
CA ALA A 579 61.53 25.21 0.94
C ALA A 579 61.34 25.54 2.42
N THR A 580 61.18 26.83 2.72
CA THR A 580 60.95 27.32 4.10
C THR A 580 59.48 27.49 4.44
N LYS A 581 58.62 27.62 3.42
CA LYS A 581 57.15 27.64 3.50
C LYS A 581 56.53 27.37 2.13
N TYR A 582 55.23 27.13 2.12
CA TYR A 582 54.38 26.98 0.94
C TYR A 582 53.23 27.98 0.99
N GLU A 583 52.61 28.30 -0.15
CA GLU A 583 51.37 29.08 -0.26
C GLU A 583 50.34 28.32 -1.08
N VAL A 584 49.08 28.30 -0.64
CA VAL A 584 48.00 27.52 -1.26
C VAL A 584 46.94 28.46 -1.85
N PHE A 585 46.48 28.17 -3.06
CA PHE A 585 45.50 28.97 -3.78
C PHE A 585 44.34 28.09 -4.27
N THR A 586 43.13 28.68 -4.34
CA THR A 586 42.02 28.14 -5.14
C THR A 586 41.80 28.97 -6.41
N TYR A 587 41.28 28.30 -7.44
CA TYR A 587 40.80 28.84 -8.71
C TYR A 587 39.30 28.56 -8.86
N LEU A 588 38.52 29.59 -9.15
CA LEU A 588 37.09 29.52 -9.47
C LEU A 588 36.70 30.75 -10.29
N ASN A 589 35.91 30.57 -11.36
CA ASN A 589 35.37 31.64 -12.21
C ASN A 589 36.46 32.66 -12.63
N ASP A 590 37.56 32.13 -13.18
CA ASP A 590 38.77 32.85 -13.61
C ASP A 590 39.46 33.74 -12.56
N LYS A 591 39.13 33.53 -11.29
CA LYS A 591 39.70 34.25 -10.15
C LYS A 591 40.52 33.32 -9.25
N TRP A 592 41.75 33.76 -8.95
CA TRP A 592 42.61 33.15 -7.94
C TRP A 592 42.35 33.74 -6.56
N THR A 593 42.33 32.89 -5.53
CA THR A 593 42.25 33.27 -4.11
C THR A 593 43.37 32.59 -3.34
N SER A 594 44.20 33.35 -2.61
CA SER A 594 45.20 32.77 -1.68
C SER A 594 44.57 32.46 -0.33
N HIS A 595 44.98 31.34 0.28
CA HIS A 595 44.60 30.92 1.63
C HIS A 595 45.76 31.04 2.63
N GLY A 596 46.80 31.77 2.25
CA GLY A 596 47.97 32.05 3.10
C GLY A 596 49.04 30.96 3.05
N THR A 597 50.00 31.06 3.97
CA THR A 597 51.23 30.23 3.93
C THR A 597 51.35 29.25 5.10
N THR A 598 51.90 28.07 4.84
CA THR A 598 52.17 27.01 5.83
C THR A 598 53.59 26.48 5.70
N THR A 599 54.16 25.94 6.78
CA THR A 599 55.43 25.18 6.75
C THR A 599 55.20 23.67 6.55
N ALA A 600 53.99 23.17 6.81
CA ALA A 600 53.61 21.79 6.57
C ALA A 600 53.44 21.52 5.07
N CYS A 601 53.54 20.24 4.66
CA CYS A 601 53.26 19.81 3.28
C CYS A 601 51.76 19.50 3.06
N ASN A 602 50.89 20.16 3.81
CA ASN A 602 49.43 20.12 3.66
C ASN A 602 48.76 21.39 4.24
N MET A 603 47.52 21.64 3.84
CA MET A 603 46.65 22.69 4.39
C MET A 603 45.17 22.33 4.19
N THR A 604 44.35 22.54 5.23
CA THR A 604 42.88 22.53 5.11
C THR A 604 42.37 23.94 4.78
N VAL A 605 41.94 24.13 3.54
CA VAL A 605 41.24 25.34 3.08
C VAL A 605 39.78 25.26 3.52
N LYS A 606 39.27 26.30 4.20
CA LYS A 606 37.92 26.33 4.80
C LYS A 606 37.04 27.42 4.17
N ASN A 607 35.75 27.42 4.53
CA ASN A 607 34.75 28.39 4.07
C ASN A 607 34.55 28.34 2.55
N LEU A 608 34.62 27.13 1.97
CA LEU A 608 34.37 26.86 0.57
C LEU A 608 32.91 26.50 0.35
N THR A 609 32.29 26.99 -0.72
CA THR A 609 30.89 26.68 -1.05
C THR A 609 30.76 25.20 -1.41
N GLY A 610 30.14 24.41 -0.52
CA GLY A 610 29.93 22.99 -0.77
C GLY A 610 29.05 22.74 -2.01
N GLY A 611 29.43 21.74 -2.81
CA GLY A 611 28.87 21.50 -4.14
C GLY A 611 29.51 22.34 -5.28
N THR A 612 30.38 23.30 -4.97
CA THR A 612 31.17 24.04 -5.98
C THR A 612 32.53 23.38 -6.18
N SER A 613 32.94 23.12 -7.42
CA SER A 613 34.29 22.61 -7.71
C SER A 613 35.32 23.74 -7.67
N TYR A 614 36.41 23.55 -6.94
CA TYR A 614 37.55 24.47 -6.87
C TYR A 614 38.81 23.79 -7.40
N GLY A 615 39.60 24.48 -8.22
CA GLY A 615 40.94 24.04 -8.61
C GLY A 615 41.98 24.49 -7.59
N PHE A 616 42.76 23.57 -7.03
CA PHE A 616 43.78 23.87 -6.01
C PHE A 616 45.18 23.87 -6.61
N VAL A 617 46.03 24.83 -6.22
CA VAL A 617 47.48 24.84 -6.53
C VAL A 617 48.31 25.29 -5.32
N VAL A 618 49.59 24.91 -5.31
CA VAL A 618 50.56 25.23 -4.27
C VAL A 618 51.82 25.86 -4.88
N LYS A 619 52.46 26.80 -4.19
CA LYS A 619 53.83 27.27 -4.48
C LYS A 619 54.74 26.98 -3.29
N ALA A 620 56.04 26.78 -3.52
CA ALA A 620 57.08 26.66 -2.49
C ALA A 620 57.95 27.93 -2.45
N TYR A 621 58.42 28.32 -1.26
CA TYR A 621 59.33 29.45 -1.07
C TYR A 621 60.74 28.96 -0.76
N VAL A 622 61.63 29.06 -1.75
CA VAL A 622 62.99 28.52 -1.75
C VAL A 622 63.98 29.66 -1.98
N ASN A 623 65.01 29.77 -1.15
CA ASN A 623 66.13 30.71 -1.32
C ASN A 623 65.70 32.17 -1.66
N GLY A 624 64.66 32.67 -1.00
CA GLY A 624 64.15 34.04 -1.17
C GLY A 624 63.11 34.25 -2.27
N SER A 625 62.82 33.22 -3.09
CA SER A 625 61.90 33.30 -4.23
C SER A 625 60.75 32.28 -4.15
N TRP A 626 59.61 32.62 -4.74
CA TRP A 626 58.49 31.69 -4.93
C TRP A 626 58.69 30.83 -6.20
N SER A 627 58.34 29.56 -6.11
CA SER A 627 58.25 28.66 -7.25
C SER A 627 57.09 29.02 -8.18
N GLY A 628 57.11 28.47 -9.39
CA GLY A 628 55.87 28.31 -10.17
C GLY A 628 54.85 27.44 -9.41
N ILE A 629 53.57 27.54 -9.79
CA ILE A 629 52.48 26.72 -9.22
C ILE A 629 52.74 25.21 -9.39
N SER A 630 52.10 24.39 -8.56
CA SER A 630 52.05 22.93 -8.71
C SER A 630 51.25 22.51 -9.96
N ASN A 631 51.07 21.20 -10.15
CA ASN A 631 49.87 20.68 -10.83
C ASN A 631 48.60 21.26 -10.16
N MET A 632 47.56 21.49 -10.96
CA MET A 632 46.24 21.82 -10.44
C MET A 632 45.46 20.51 -10.20
N VAL A 633 44.80 20.40 -9.05
CA VAL A 633 43.91 19.29 -8.72
C VAL A 633 42.57 19.88 -8.30
N TYR A 634 41.47 19.39 -8.86
CA TYR A 634 40.13 19.86 -8.53
C TYR A 634 39.52 19.05 -7.38
N ALA A 635 38.75 19.71 -6.52
CA ALA A 635 37.85 19.04 -5.59
C ALA A 635 36.58 19.85 -5.36
N THR A 636 35.47 19.14 -5.17
CA THR A 636 34.17 19.69 -4.79
C THR A 636 33.94 19.43 -3.31
N PRO A 637 34.01 20.44 -2.42
CA PRO A 637 33.73 20.27 -1.01
C PRO A 637 32.30 19.77 -0.78
N VAL A 638 32.11 18.96 0.25
CA VAL A 638 30.80 18.45 0.63
C VAL A 638 29.96 19.59 1.17
N LYS A 639 28.69 19.67 0.77
CA LYS A 639 27.74 20.68 1.28
C LYS A 639 27.33 20.35 2.72
N ALA A 640 27.23 21.34 3.59
CA ALA A 640 26.68 21.11 4.92
C ALA A 640 25.22 20.65 4.81
N ALA A 641 24.94 19.44 5.32
CA ALA A 641 23.58 18.94 5.40
C ALA A 641 22.80 19.78 6.42
N VAL A 642 21.68 20.37 5.99
CA VAL A 642 20.81 21.16 6.89
C VAL A 642 20.27 20.23 7.99
N PRO A 643 20.51 20.52 9.28
CA PRO A 643 20.05 19.64 10.36
C PRO A 643 18.53 19.45 10.34
N ARG A 644 18.09 18.20 10.36
CA ARG A 644 16.67 17.86 10.43
C ARG A 644 16.09 18.19 11.82
N PRO A 645 14.86 18.71 11.92
CA PRO A 645 14.16 18.84 13.19
C PRO A 645 14.02 17.51 13.93
N VAL A 646 13.85 17.58 15.25
CA VAL A 646 13.46 16.43 16.08
C VAL A 646 12.13 16.75 16.73
N ILE A 647 11.09 15.96 16.46
CA ILE A 647 9.78 16.11 17.12
C ILE A 647 9.95 15.74 18.60
N THR A 648 9.64 16.68 19.50
CA THR A 648 9.79 16.55 20.95
C THR A 648 8.50 16.14 21.65
N SER A 649 7.33 16.42 21.05
CA SER A 649 6.05 15.89 21.51
C SER A 649 5.02 15.83 20.37
N ALA A 650 4.06 14.91 20.49
CA ALA A 650 2.95 14.73 19.56
C ALA A 650 1.67 14.40 20.34
N ASN A 651 1.02 15.44 20.87
CA ASN A 651 -0.05 15.31 21.85
C ASN A 651 -1.42 15.18 21.17
N ALA A 652 -2.13 14.07 21.42
CA ALA A 652 -3.42 13.77 20.81
C ALA A 652 -4.60 14.53 21.46
N GLY A 653 -5.15 15.48 20.71
CA GLY A 653 -6.44 16.12 20.98
C GLY A 653 -7.61 15.38 20.32
N THR A 654 -8.80 15.98 20.33
CA THR A 654 -9.99 15.44 19.64
C THR A 654 -9.96 15.83 18.18
N GLU A 655 -9.81 14.85 17.29
CA GLU A 655 -9.67 15.06 15.83
C GLU A 655 -8.50 16.01 15.43
N GLU A 656 -7.51 16.17 16.32
CA GLU A 656 -6.30 16.96 16.12
C GLU A 656 -5.07 16.40 16.87
N VAL A 657 -3.86 16.77 16.44
CA VAL A 657 -2.59 16.48 17.13
C VAL A 657 -1.74 17.74 17.23
N ALA A 658 -1.32 18.10 18.45
CA ALA A 658 -0.41 19.21 18.70
C ALA A 658 1.04 18.72 18.73
N LEU A 659 1.85 19.19 17.77
CA LEU A 659 3.26 18.84 17.61
C LEU A 659 4.17 19.94 18.16
N THR A 660 5.28 19.55 18.79
CA THR A 660 6.42 20.42 19.11
C THR A 660 7.72 19.79 18.59
N TRP A 661 8.72 20.61 18.27
CA TRP A 661 10.04 20.12 17.84
C TRP A 661 11.18 21.00 18.32
N SER A 662 12.40 20.46 18.27
CA SER A 662 13.63 21.20 18.53
C SER A 662 13.89 22.24 17.44
N ALA A 663 14.33 23.44 17.83
CA ALA A 663 14.71 24.49 16.90
C ALA A 663 15.97 24.12 16.11
N VAL A 664 15.95 24.38 14.80
CA VAL A 664 17.11 24.25 13.90
C VAL A 664 17.75 25.63 13.73
N GLN A 665 19.06 25.73 13.95
CA GLN A 665 19.78 27.00 13.84
C GLN A 665 19.72 27.54 12.40
N GLY A 666 19.36 28.83 12.26
CA GLY A 666 19.22 29.48 10.96
C GLY A 666 17.92 29.14 10.21
N ALA A 667 17.00 28.37 10.79
CA ALA A 667 15.73 28.05 10.15
C ALA A 667 14.77 29.25 10.16
N SER A 668 14.30 29.65 8.97
CA SER A 668 13.34 30.75 8.81
C SER A 668 11.88 30.26 8.86
N GLN A 669 11.63 28.99 8.53
CA GLN A 669 10.33 28.33 8.66
C GLN A 669 10.49 26.81 8.77
N TYR A 670 9.41 26.13 9.12
CA TYR A 670 9.26 24.68 9.17
C TYR A 670 8.05 24.25 8.34
N ALA A 671 8.10 23.03 7.76
CA ALA A 671 6.99 22.41 7.04
C ALA A 671 6.58 21.12 7.76
N VAL A 672 5.28 20.95 8.00
CA VAL A 672 4.71 19.86 8.79
C VAL A 672 3.91 18.93 7.88
N TYR A 673 4.21 17.63 7.95
CA TYR A 673 3.62 16.61 7.09
C TYR A 673 2.94 15.51 7.90
N THR A 674 1.82 15.00 7.40
CA THR A 674 1.18 13.75 7.86
C THR A 674 1.44 12.60 6.92
N TYR A 675 1.52 11.39 7.45
CA TYR A 675 1.68 10.13 6.74
C TYR A 675 0.53 9.17 7.07
N LEU A 676 -0.21 8.75 6.04
CA LEU A 676 -1.28 7.75 6.12
C LEU A 676 -1.35 6.98 4.79
N ASN A 677 -1.65 5.68 4.84
CA ASN A 677 -1.84 4.82 3.66
C ASN A 677 -0.69 4.95 2.61
N ASN A 678 0.55 4.90 3.09
CA ASN A 678 1.79 5.09 2.31
C ASN A 678 1.97 6.45 1.61
N LYS A 679 1.07 7.42 1.83
CA LYS A 679 1.12 8.76 1.24
C LYS A 679 1.51 9.80 2.29
N TRP A 680 2.40 10.72 1.90
CA TRP A 680 2.67 11.96 2.65
C TRP A 680 1.77 13.10 2.16
N GLU A 681 1.37 13.97 3.08
CA GLU A 681 0.56 15.16 2.80
C GLU A 681 1.12 16.35 3.61
N LEU A 682 1.39 17.48 2.95
CA LEU A 682 1.79 18.72 3.62
C LEU A 682 0.57 19.36 4.30
N LYS A 683 0.64 19.63 5.60
CA LYS A 683 -0.44 20.28 6.36
C LYS A 683 -0.24 21.78 6.56
N GLY A 684 0.98 22.28 6.35
CA GLY A 684 1.28 23.71 6.31
C GLY A 684 2.73 24.02 6.63
N THR A 685 3.06 25.31 6.64
CA THR A 685 4.31 25.85 7.17
C THR A 685 4.06 26.73 8.40
N THR A 686 5.12 26.95 9.20
CA THR A 686 5.09 27.79 10.41
C THR A 686 6.49 28.32 10.70
N THR A 687 6.61 29.49 11.32
CA THR A 687 7.88 30.01 11.86
C THR A 687 8.15 29.54 13.30
N ALA A 688 7.11 29.11 14.01
CA ALA A 688 7.22 28.58 15.37
C ALA A 688 7.70 27.12 15.38
N CYS A 689 8.30 26.69 16.49
CA CYS A 689 8.72 25.29 16.68
C CYS A 689 7.57 24.37 17.15
N ASN A 690 6.34 24.66 16.71
CA ASN A 690 5.12 23.92 17.01
C ASN A 690 4.03 24.14 15.94
N MET A 691 3.09 23.19 15.84
CA MET A 691 1.86 23.29 15.03
C MET A 691 0.82 22.28 15.53
N THR A 692 -0.45 22.69 15.58
CA THR A 692 -1.58 21.76 15.75
C THR A 692 -2.18 21.37 14.40
N VAL A 693 -2.06 20.10 14.04
CA VAL A 693 -2.68 19.54 12.83
C VAL A 693 -4.11 19.13 13.16
N LYS A 694 -5.10 19.75 12.51
CA LYS A 694 -6.54 19.54 12.76
C LYS A 694 -7.21 18.72 11.65
N SER A 695 -8.50 18.42 11.85
CA SER A 695 -9.36 17.69 10.90
C SER A 695 -8.84 16.28 10.57
N LEU A 696 -8.32 15.60 11.60
CA LEU A 696 -7.82 14.23 11.53
C LEU A 696 -8.90 13.23 11.97
N THR A 697 -8.95 12.06 11.35
CA THR A 697 -9.88 11.00 11.74
C THR A 697 -9.46 10.42 13.09
N GLY A 698 -10.14 10.82 14.17
CA GLY A 698 -9.88 10.27 15.50
C GLY A 698 -10.02 8.73 15.53
N GLY A 699 -9.12 8.08 16.27
CA GLY A 699 -8.94 6.62 16.27
C GLY A 699 -8.02 6.09 15.15
N THR A 700 -7.73 6.89 14.11
CA THR A 700 -6.73 6.54 13.08
C THR A 700 -5.34 6.98 13.54
N SER A 701 -4.33 6.11 13.45
CA SER A 701 -2.95 6.49 13.74
C SER A 701 -2.32 7.21 12.54
N TYR A 702 -1.81 8.42 12.75
CA TYR A 702 -1.10 9.20 11.74
C TYR A 702 0.39 9.23 12.09
N GLY A 703 1.25 9.07 11.08
CA GLY A 703 2.66 9.46 11.20
C GLY A 703 2.81 10.96 10.95
N PHE A 704 3.79 11.59 11.59
CA PHE A 704 4.11 13.01 11.46
C PHE A 704 5.60 13.20 11.25
N ALA A 705 5.98 14.15 10.40
CA ALA A 705 7.36 14.58 10.24
C ALA A 705 7.44 16.09 9.97
N VAL A 706 8.58 16.70 10.33
CA VAL A 706 8.83 18.13 10.15
C VAL A 706 10.13 18.35 9.41
N LYS A 707 10.15 19.29 8.45
CA LYS A 707 11.35 19.78 7.75
C LYS A 707 11.64 21.22 8.19
N ALA A 708 12.90 21.62 8.32
CA ALA A 708 13.33 23.01 8.50
C ALA A 708 13.73 23.64 7.17
N TYR A 709 13.57 24.96 7.02
CA TYR A 709 14.02 25.72 5.86
C TYR A 709 15.16 26.66 6.24
N VAL A 710 16.36 26.42 5.71
CA VAL A 710 17.59 27.17 6.03
C VAL A 710 18.21 27.62 4.72
N ASN A 711 18.58 28.90 4.62
CA ASN A 711 19.34 29.48 3.49
C ASN A 711 18.82 29.15 2.08
N GLY A 712 17.49 28.98 1.92
CA GLY A 712 16.84 28.69 0.64
C GLY A 712 16.47 27.21 0.41
N GLU A 713 16.88 26.30 1.29
CA GLU A 713 16.69 24.85 1.12
C GLU A 713 16.01 24.18 2.32
N TRP A 714 15.32 23.08 2.05
CA TRP A 714 14.65 22.27 3.08
C TRP A 714 15.57 21.13 3.57
N SER A 715 15.69 20.98 4.89
CA SER A 715 16.35 19.84 5.55
C SER A 715 15.76 18.51 5.13
N ASP A 716 16.40 17.40 5.52
CA ASP A 716 15.68 16.12 5.60
C ASP A 716 14.51 16.21 6.60
N PRO A 717 13.45 15.37 6.44
CA PRO A 717 12.41 15.26 7.44
C PRO A 717 12.95 14.69 8.77
N SER A 718 12.36 15.12 9.87
CA SER A 718 12.50 14.49 11.18
C SER A 718 12.20 12.99 11.11
N ASP A 719 12.62 12.25 12.14
CA ASP A 719 12.06 10.91 12.35
C ASP A 719 10.53 10.98 12.46
N LYS A 720 9.89 9.93 11.95
CA LYS A 720 8.44 9.83 11.84
C LYS A 720 7.84 9.43 13.18
N VAL A 721 7.30 10.40 13.92
CA VAL A 721 6.58 10.16 15.17
C VAL A 721 5.13 9.82 14.85
N TYR A 722 4.56 8.81 15.51
CA TYR A 722 3.16 8.44 15.36
C TYR A 722 2.30 8.97 16.51
N ALA A 723 1.10 9.47 16.19
CA ALA A 723 0.09 9.80 17.18
C ALA A 723 -1.32 9.47 16.66
N THR A 724 -2.18 9.02 17.57
CA THR A 724 -3.58 8.67 17.28
C THR A 724 -4.48 9.75 17.92
N PRO A 725 -5.00 10.73 17.16
CA PRO A 725 -5.99 11.68 17.66
C PRO A 725 -7.20 10.95 18.26
N LYS A 726 -7.81 11.54 19.27
CA LYS A 726 -9.00 11.00 19.95
C LYS A 726 -10.22 11.13 19.03
N ALA A 727 -11.08 10.12 19.04
CA ALA A 727 -12.38 10.19 18.36
C ALA A 727 -13.25 11.27 19.01
N CYS A 728 -14.03 11.98 18.19
CA CYS A 728 -15.14 12.77 18.69
C CYS A 728 -16.26 11.82 19.13
N GLU A 729 -16.36 11.54 20.42
CA GLU A 729 -17.46 10.74 20.97
C GLU A 729 -18.76 11.54 20.91
N ILE A 730 -19.65 11.15 19.98
CA ILE A 730 -21.00 11.71 19.88
C ILE A 730 -21.83 11.16 21.05
N PRO A 731 -22.39 12.00 21.93
CA PRO A 731 -23.27 11.55 23.01
C PRO A 731 -24.46 10.77 22.45
N LYS A 732 -24.79 9.64 23.08
CA LYS A 732 -25.91 8.80 22.65
C LYS A 732 -27.24 9.40 23.12
N PRO A 733 -28.32 9.35 22.31
CA PRO A 733 -29.66 9.64 22.81
C PRO A 733 -30.12 8.54 23.76
N ALA A 734 -30.48 8.90 25.00
CA ALA A 734 -31.11 7.98 25.93
C ALA A 734 -32.62 7.94 25.67
N ILE A 735 -33.21 6.75 25.48
CA ILE A 735 -34.67 6.59 25.35
C ILE A 735 -35.30 6.92 26.71
N THR A 736 -36.13 7.97 26.74
CA THR A 736 -36.81 8.48 27.94
C THR A 736 -38.20 7.86 28.13
N SER A 737 -38.79 7.30 27.06
CA SER A 737 -40.08 6.61 27.10
C SER A 737 -40.19 5.64 25.93
N ALA A 738 -40.74 4.45 26.19
CA ALA A 738 -41.17 3.49 25.18
C ALA A 738 -42.58 3.00 25.54
N LYS A 739 -43.60 3.52 24.85
CA LYS A 739 -45.02 3.23 25.13
C LYS A 739 -45.57 2.25 24.11
N ALA A 740 -45.93 1.06 24.57
CA ALA A 740 -46.65 0.07 23.78
C ALA A 740 -48.01 0.61 23.31
N GLN A 741 -48.38 0.23 22.09
CA GLN A 741 -49.63 0.53 21.41
C GLN A 741 -50.02 -0.69 20.55
N ASP A 742 -51.21 -0.66 19.96
CA ASP A 742 -51.65 -1.72 19.04
C ASP A 742 -50.76 -1.73 17.79
N GLY A 743 -50.09 -2.86 17.54
CA GLY A 743 -49.16 -3.07 16.43
C GLY A 743 -47.97 -2.11 16.39
N SER A 744 -47.65 -1.42 17.50
CA SER A 744 -46.71 -0.29 17.48
C SER A 744 -46.11 0.07 18.86
N VAL A 745 -45.05 0.89 18.84
CA VAL A 745 -44.43 1.49 20.04
C VAL A 745 -44.08 2.96 19.76
N SER A 746 -44.57 3.88 20.59
CA SER A 746 -44.12 5.29 20.58
C SER A 746 -42.90 5.48 21.48
N LEU A 747 -41.80 5.93 20.87
CA LEU A 747 -40.52 6.22 21.52
C LEU A 747 -40.31 7.73 21.67
N SER A 748 -39.66 8.15 22.76
CA SER A 748 -39.01 9.46 22.87
C SER A 748 -37.64 9.34 23.52
N TRP A 749 -36.74 10.31 23.28
CA TRP A 749 -35.36 10.29 23.76
C TRP A 749 -34.82 11.67 24.10
N SER A 750 -33.66 11.72 24.76
CA SER A 750 -32.94 12.96 25.07
C SER A 750 -32.39 13.63 23.80
N THR A 751 -32.37 14.97 23.79
CA THR A 751 -31.64 15.74 22.77
C THR A 751 -30.14 15.45 22.83
N VAL A 752 -29.48 15.49 21.68
CA VAL A 752 -28.00 15.47 21.57
C VAL A 752 -27.58 16.79 20.92
N SER A 753 -26.63 17.50 21.54
CA SER A 753 -26.16 18.80 21.05
C SER A 753 -25.50 18.66 19.68
N GLY A 754 -25.84 19.54 18.74
CA GLY A 754 -25.37 19.50 17.35
C GLY A 754 -25.95 18.38 16.49
N ALA A 755 -26.93 17.60 16.98
CA ALA A 755 -27.56 16.55 16.18
C ALA A 755 -28.57 17.12 15.19
N SER A 756 -28.38 16.86 13.89
CA SER A 756 -29.29 17.32 12.83
C SER A 756 -30.42 16.33 12.53
N GLN A 757 -30.25 15.06 12.88
CA GLN A 757 -31.28 14.02 12.81
C GLN A 757 -30.96 12.84 13.74
N TYR A 758 -31.94 11.97 13.94
CA TYR A 758 -31.86 10.73 14.70
C TYR A 758 -32.26 9.54 13.83
N ALA A 759 -31.74 8.35 14.13
CA ALA A 759 -32.14 7.08 13.50
C ALA A 759 -32.60 6.10 14.57
N VAL A 760 -33.74 5.45 14.34
CA VAL A 760 -34.34 4.49 15.28
C VAL A 760 -34.15 3.08 14.75
N TYR A 761 -33.66 2.19 15.60
CA TYR A 761 -33.49 0.77 15.30
C TYR A 761 -34.28 -0.09 16.29
N TYR A 762 -34.76 -1.24 15.83
CA TYR A 762 -35.31 -2.27 16.70
C TYR A 762 -34.64 -3.63 16.49
N ILE A 763 -34.65 -4.46 17.53
CA ILE A 763 -34.11 -5.83 17.51
C ILE A 763 -35.21 -6.83 17.89
N THR A 764 -35.34 -7.88 17.07
CA THR A 764 -36.19 -9.06 17.34
C THR A 764 -35.54 -10.30 16.74
N GLY A 765 -35.72 -11.48 17.35
CA GLY A 765 -35.08 -12.73 16.90
C GLY A 765 -33.55 -12.65 16.76
N GLY A 766 -32.88 -11.76 17.51
CA GLY A 766 -31.45 -11.48 17.39
C GLY A 766 -31.03 -10.62 16.18
N LYS A 767 -31.96 -10.18 15.33
CA LYS A 767 -31.71 -9.38 14.12
C LYS A 767 -32.09 -7.91 14.33
N TRP A 768 -31.24 -7.01 13.85
CA TRP A 768 -31.49 -5.57 13.86
C TRP A 768 -32.23 -5.12 12.61
N HIS A 769 -33.19 -4.22 12.80
CA HIS A 769 -34.03 -3.60 11.77
C HIS A 769 -33.97 -2.08 11.93
N ASN A 770 -34.00 -1.34 10.82
CA ASN A 770 -34.07 0.12 10.82
C ASN A 770 -35.56 0.54 10.74
N ALA A 771 -36.03 1.36 11.69
CA ALA A 771 -37.39 1.92 11.66
C ALA A 771 -37.47 3.23 10.85
N GLY A 772 -36.32 3.88 10.59
CA GLY A 772 -36.23 5.13 9.83
C GLY A 772 -35.47 6.23 10.57
N THR A 773 -35.47 7.42 9.97
CA THR A 773 -34.86 8.64 10.51
C THR A 773 -35.89 9.72 10.80
N THR A 774 -35.57 10.63 11.73
CA THR A 774 -36.43 11.77 12.11
C THR A 774 -35.57 12.92 12.62
N THR A 775 -36.04 14.17 12.45
CA THR A 775 -35.43 15.36 13.08
C THR A 775 -35.94 15.61 14.50
N ALA A 776 -37.09 15.03 14.86
CA ALA A 776 -37.67 15.13 16.20
C ALA A 776 -37.02 14.15 17.19
N THR A 777 -37.16 14.41 18.50
CA THR A 777 -36.73 13.50 19.56
C THR A 777 -37.77 12.42 19.91
N ALA A 778 -38.60 12.03 18.94
CA ALA A 778 -39.63 11.01 19.08
C ALA A 778 -39.96 10.35 17.73
N MET A 779 -40.42 9.10 17.78
CA MET A 779 -40.92 8.33 16.63
C MET A 779 -41.86 7.21 17.12
N THR A 780 -42.93 6.92 16.37
CA THR A 780 -43.71 5.69 16.54
C THR A 780 -43.22 4.65 15.53
N VAL A 781 -42.78 3.49 16.03
CA VAL A 781 -42.46 2.32 15.20
C VAL A 781 -43.72 1.49 15.06
N SER A 782 -44.20 1.25 13.85
CA SER A 782 -45.44 0.52 13.54
C SER A 782 -45.19 -0.74 12.71
N GLY A 783 -46.23 -1.55 12.51
CA GLY A 783 -46.12 -2.85 11.83
C GLY A 783 -45.49 -3.95 12.70
N LEU A 784 -45.52 -3.76 14.02
CA LEU A 784 -45.00 -4.71 15.01
C LEU A 784 -46.08 -5.73 15.39
N THR A 785 -45.67 -6.89 15.88
CA THR A 785 -46.60 -7.96 16.29
C THR A 785 -46.91 -7.86 17.78
N ASN A 786 -48.21 -7.77 18.12
CA ASN A 786 -48.66 -7.75 19.52
C ASN A 786 -48.19 -9.00 20.29
N GLY A 787 -47.82 -8.82 21.55
CA GLY A 787 -47.23 -9.86 22.40
C GLY A 787 -45.77 -10.21 22.10
N THR A 788 -45.18 -9.72 21.00
CA THR A 788 -43.75 -9.94 20.69
C THR A 788 -42.90 -8.86 21.36
N LYS A 789 -41.86 -9.26 22.10
CA LYS A 789 -40.95 -8.33 22.77
C LYS A 789 -39.89 -7.81 21.79
N TYR A 790 -39.83 -6.50 21.60
CA TYR A 790 -38.84 -5.81 20.78
C TYR A 790 -37.90 -4.99 21.66
N GLY A 791 -36.61 -4.96 21.32
CA GLY A 791 -35.65 -3.99 21.89
C GLY A 791 -35.52 -2.80 20.94
N PHE A 792 -35.38 -1.58 21.47
CA PHE A 792 -35.25 -0.35 20.69
C PHE A 792 -34.00 0.44 21.10
N ALA A 793 -33.34 1.08 20.14
CA ALA A 793 -32.19 1.96 20.37
C ALA A 793 -32.14 3.08 19.32
N VAL A 794 -31.50 4.20 19.66
CA VAL A 794 -31.48 5.43 18.83
C VAL A 794 -30.05 5.90 18.60
N LYS A 795 -29.76 6.40 17.40
CA LYS A 795 -28.51 7.13 17.08
C LYS A 795 -28.79 8.61 16.86
N ALA A 796 -27.85 9.48 17.25
CA ALA A 796 -27.80 10.87 16.80
C ALA A 796 -26.85 11.02 15.60
N TYR A 797 -27.14 11.94 14.68
CA TYR A 797 -26.26 12.32 13.58
C TYR A 797 -25.67 13.70 13.83
N VAL A 798 -24.38 13.77 14.16
CA VAL A 798 -23.64 15.00 14.46
C VAL A 798 -22.48 15.12 13.48
N SER A 799 -22.33 16.29 12.83
CA SER A 799 -21.18 16.62 11.96
C SER A 799 -20.82 15.54 10.92
N GLY A 800 -21.84 14.90 10.31
CA GLY A 800 -21.65 13.87 9.28
C GLY A 800 -21.40 12.44 9.79
N LYS A 801 -21.46 12.20 11.11
CA LYS A 801 -21.21 10.90 11.74
C LYS A 801 -22.41 10.49 12.62
N TRP A 802 -22.68 9.19 12.71
CA TRP A 802 -23.69 8.63 13.61
C TRP A 802 -23.09 8.19 14.94
N SER A 803 -23.81 8.39 16.05
CA SER A 803 -23.43 7.83 17.36
C SER A 803 -23.46 6.30 17.37
N ALA A 804 -22.65 5.69 18.24
CA ALA A 804 -22.66 4.25 18.45
C ALA A 804 -23.92 3.77 19.21
N ILE A 805 -24.25 2.48 19.07
CA ILE A 805 -25.19 1.74 19.92
C ILE A 805 -24.43 0.57 20.54
N THR A 806 -24.73 0.26 21.80
CA THR A 806 -24.29 -0.90 22.57
C THR A 806 -25.51 -1.59 23.19
N THR A 807 -25.34 -2.79 23.74
CA THR A 807 -26.44 -3.54 24.38
C THR A 807 -27.05 -2.83 25.60
N ALA A 808 -26.29 -1.95 26.26
CA ALA A 808 -26.76 -1.14 27.38
C ALA A 808 -27.73 -0.01 26.97
N ASP A 809 -27.78 0.36 25.69
CA ASP A 809 -28.66 1.42 25.19
C ASP A 809 -30.03 0.90 24.71
N ILE A 810 -30.31 -0.40 24.89
CA ILE A 810 -31.51 -1.06 24.39
C ILE A 810 -32.64 -1.00 25.43
N VAL A 811 -33.70 -0.24 25.11
CA VAL A 811 -34.95 -0.22 25.90
C VAL A 811 -35.95 -1.18 25.26
N TYR A 812 -36.48 -2.12 26.03
CA TYR A 812 -37.44 -3.11 25.54
C TYR A 812 -38.90 -2.68 25.75
N ALA A 813 -39.75 -2.95 24.76
CA ALA A 813 -41.19 -2.83 24.86
C ALA A 813 -41.89 -3.95 24.06
N THR A 814 -43.12 -4.28 24.45
CA THR A 814 -43.97 -5.31 23.83
C THR A 814 -45.26 -4.62 23.38
N PRO A 815 -45.59 -4.55 22.08
CA PRO A 815 -46.87 -4.03 21.62
C PRO A 815 -48.03 -4.85 22.20
N GLU A 816 -49.14 -4.20 22.54
CA GLU A 816 -50.33 -4.83 23.13
C GLU A 816 -51.55 -4.48 22.28
N ALA A 817 -52.37 -5.49 21.98
CA ALA A 817 -53.60 -5.29 21.21
C ALA A 817 -54.56 -4.32 21.92
N ALA A 818 -55.26 -3.49 21.16
CA ALA A 818 -56.22 -2.56 21.74
C ALA A 818 -57.30 -3.32 22.52
N VAL A 819 -57.50 -2.93 23.79
CA VAL A 819 -58.54 -3.53 24.65
C VAL A 819 -59.90 -3.41 23.98
N THR A 820 -60.50 -4.55 23.63
CA THR A 820 -61.82 -4.58 23.00
C THR A 820 -62.86 -3.96 23.94
N LYS A 821 -63.71 -3.09 23.40
CA LYS A 821 -64.75 -2.42 24.20
C LYS A 821 -65.89 -3.41 24.52
N PRO A 822 -66.47 -3.34 25.73
CA PRO A 822 -67.74 -4.01 26.01
C PRO A 822 -68.87 -3.29 25.25
N VAL A 823 -69.67 -4.04 24.49
CA VAL A 823 -70.80 -3.52 23.73
C VAL A 823 -72.08 -3.80 24.51
N ILE A 824 -72.90 -2.78 24.77
CA ILE A 824 -74.20 -2.94 25.44
C ILE A 824 -75.14 -3.73 24.52
N THR A 825 -75.53 -4.94 24.93
CA THR A 825 -76.40 -5.85 24.18
C THR A 825 -77.88 -5.71 24.58
N LYS A 826 -78.15 -5.10 25.74
CA LYS A 826 -79.51 -4.81 26.22
C LYS A 826 -79.52 -3.54 27.06
N ALA A 827 -80.51 -2.68 26.86
CA ALA A 827 -80.82 -1.55 27.75
C ALA A 827 -82.35 -1.41 27.89
N GLN A 828 -82.92 -2.02 28.93
CA GLN A 828 -84.37 -2.07 29.12
C GLN A 828 -84.81 -1.14 30.27
N GLY A 829 -85.69 -0.19 29.98
CA GLY A 829 -86.37 0.63 30.97
C GLY A 829 -87.28 -0.19 31.89
N GLN A 830 -87.26 0.15 33.18
CA GLN A 830 -88.14 -0.38 34.23
C GLN A 830 -88.49 0.77 35.19
N ASP A 831 -89.28 0.51 36.22
CA ASP A 831 -89.67 1.54 37.19
C ASP A 831 -88.45 1.99 38.02
N GLY A 832 -88.12 3.28 37.94
CA GLY A 832 -86.99 3.90 38.66
C GLY A 832 -85.59 3.45 38.23
N ARG A 833 -85.47 2.60 37.18
CA ARG A 833 -84.19 1.95 36.81
C ARG A 833 -84.11 1.51 35.35
N VAL A 834 -82.89 1.24 34.88
CA VAL A 834 -82.61 0.58 33.59
C VAL A 834 -81.81 -0.69 33.83
N ALA A 835 -82.20 -1.80 33.19
CA ALA A 835 -81.46 -3.06 33.16
C ALA A 835 -80.54 -3.10 31.94
N LEU A 836 -79.23 -3.11 32.17
CA LEU A 836 -78.17 -3.19 31.16
C LEU A 836 -77.52 -4.58 31.12
N ASN A 837 -77.25 -5.11 29.93
CA ASN A 837 -76.29 -6.20 29.70
C ASN A 837 -75.26 -5.77 28.65
N TRP A 838 -74.05 -6.35 28.68
CA TRP A 838 -72.99 -6.08 27.70
C TRP A 838 -72.15 -7.32 27.36
N THR A 839 -71.39 -7.28 26.27
CA THR A 839 -70.48 -8.36 25.88
C THR A 839 -69.33 -8.56 26.88
N SER A 840 -68.83 -9.79 27.00
CA SER A 840 -67.61 -10.07 27.74
C SER A 840 -66.36 -9.62 26.97
N VAL A 841 -65.43 -9.01 27.70
CA VAL A 841 -64.11 -8.61 27.21
C VAL A 841 -63.09 -9.57 27.80
N ASN A 842 -62.25 -10.17 26.95
CA ASN A 842 -61.23 -11.11 27.41
C ASN A 842 -60.18 -10.39 28.28
N GLY A 843 -59.76 -11.01 29.38
CA GLY A 843 -58.87 -10.40 30.38
C GLY A 843 -59.49 -9.29 31.23
N ALA A 844 -60.80 -8.99 31.10
CA ALA A 844 -61.45 -7.95 31.89
C ALA A 844 -61.69 -8.40 33.34
N THR A 845 -61.03 -7.73 34.28
CA THR A 845 -61.15 -7.99 35.72
C THR A 845 -62.27 -7.19 36.38
N ASN A 846 -62.75 -6.11 35.74
CA ASN A 846 -63.85 -5.27 36.21
C ASN A 846 -64.48 -4.51 35.03
N TYR A 847 -65.72 -4.05 35.19
CA TYR A 847 -66.41 -3.13 34.28
C TYR A 847 -66.86 -1.88 35.03
N ALA A 848 -66.84 -0.72 34.36
CA ALA A 848 -67.34 0.55 34.88
C ALA A 848 -68.52 1.02 34.03
N VAL A 849 -69.69 1.15 34.64
CA VAL A 849 -70.92 1.60 33.98
C VAL A 849 -71.06 3.10 34.20
N TYR A 850 -71.35 3.83 33.12
CA TYR A 850 -71.56 5.28 33.16
C TYR A 850 -72.96 5.65 32.67
N THR A 851 -73.56 6.66 33.30
CA THR A 851 -74.73 7.39 32.79
C THR A 851 -74.31 8.68 32.11
N TYR A 852 -75.06 9.08 31.09
CA TYR A 852 -74.91 10.32 30.34
C TYR A 852 -76.25 11.06 30.27
N LEU A 853 -76.28 12.29 30.76
CA LEU A 853 -77.46 13.16 30.73
C LEU A 853 -77.01 14.62 30.59
N ASN A 854 -77.66 15.39 29.70
CA ASN A 854 -77.44 16.82 29.50
C ASN A 854 -75.95 17.22 29.34
N GLY A 855 -75.19 16.43 28.58
CA GLY A 855 -73.75 16.65 28.34
C GLY A 855 -72.82 16.17 29.46
N LYS A 856 -73.36 15.77 30.62
CA LYS A 856 -72.57 15.33 31.78
C LYS A 856 -72.54 13.80 31.88
N TRP A 857 -71.34 13.27 32.10
CA TRP A 857 -71.10 11.88 32.48
C TRP A 857 -71.07 11.72 33.99
N SER A 858 -71.64 10.62 34.49
CA SER A 858 -71.55 10.17 35.89
C SER A 858 -71.25 8.67 35.93
N VAL A 859 -70.52 8.21 36.95
CA VAL A 859 -70.35 6.76 37.20
C VAL A 859 -71.63 6.22 37.84
N ALA A 860 -72.22 5.19 37.24
CA ALA A 860 -73.36 4.46 37.80
C ALA A 860 -72.91 3.36 38.77
N GLY A 861 -71.75 2.75 38.51
CA GLY A 861 -71.12 1.78 39.39
C GLY A 861 -70.02 0.96 38.72
N TYR A 862 -69.42 0.06 39.49
CA TYR A 862 -68.42 -0.91 39.04
C TYR A 862 -68.94 -2.33 39.26
N ARG A 863 -68.65 -3.26 38.35
CA ARG A 863 -69.11 -4.65 38.46
C ARG A 863 -68.24 -5.62 37.66
N THR A 864 -67.97 -6.81 38.21
CA THR A 864 -67.27 -7.90 37.53
C THR A 864 -68.14 -8.64 36.52
N ALA A 865 -69.45 -8.75 36.77
CA ALA A 865 -70.43 -9.42 35.91
C ALA A 865 -70.95 -8.53 34.76
N ASN A 866 -71.37 -9.17 33.66
CA ASN A 866 -71.73 -8.57 32.37
C ASN A 866 -73.11 -7.88 32.29
N GLY A 867 -73.62 -7.34 33.39
CA GLY A 867 -74.89 -6.62 33.41
C GLY A 867 -75.15 -5.90 34.73
N MET A 868 -75.96 -4.85 34.72
CA MET A 868 -76.26 -4.01 35.89
C MET A 868 -77.65 -3.39 35.82
N TYR A 869 -78.33 -3.32 36.96
CA TYR A 869 -79.46 -2.41 37.14
C TYR A 869 -78.92 -1.05 37.56
N VAL A 870 -79.11 -0.02 36.72
CA VAL A 870 -78.83 1.37 37.10
C VAL A 870 -80.09 1.96 37.70
N THR A 871 -80.09 2.15 39.02
CA THR A 871 -81.24 2.58 39.83
C THR A 871 -81.19 4.08 40.17
N GLY A 872 -82.29 4.62 40.69
CA GLY A 872 -82.38 6.04 41.05
C GLY A 872 -82.57 6.96 39.84
N LEU A 873 -83.14 6.41 38.76
CA LEU A 873 -83.39 7.13 37.51
C LEU A 873 -84.84 7.62 37.46
N THR A 874 -85.06 8.83 36.96
CA THR A 874 -86.40 9.41 36.84
C THR A 874 -87.16 8.79 35.68
N ASN A 875 -88.36 8.26 35.94
CA ASN A 875 -89.25 7.74 34.89
C ASN A 875 -89.56 8.82 33.84
N GLY A 876 -89.57 8.43 32.56
CA GLY A 876 -89.79 9.33 31.43
C GLY A 876 -88.54 10.11 30.97
N VAL A 877 -87.46 10.16 31.75
CA VAL A 877 -86.21 10.82 31.34
C VAL A 877 -85.34 9.86 30.52
N LYS A 878 -84.87 10.29 29.35
CA LYS A 878 -83.99 9.50 28.48
C LYS A 878 -82.53 9.63 28.92
N TYR A 879 -81.94 8.55 29.42
CA TYR A 879 -80.53 8.49 29.82
C TYR A 879 -79.70 7.77 28.74
N GLY A 880 -78.48 8.24 28.52
CA GLY A 880 -77.46 7.49 27.79
C GLY A 880 -76.64 6.61 28.74
N PHE A 881 -76.14 5.48 28.24
CA PHE A 881 -75.33 4.52 28.99
C PHE A 881 -74.13 4.08 28.16
N ALA A 882 -72.98 3.93 28.79
CA ALA A 882 -71.79 3.30 28.20
C ALA A 882 -71.02 2.50 29.26
N VAL A 883 -70.19 1.55 28.82
CA VAL A 883 -69.43 0.66 29.70
C VAL A 883 -67.96 0.68 29.31
N LYS A 884 -67.06 0.64 30.31
CA LYS A 884 -65.63 0.39 30.12
C LYS A 884 -65.24 -0.95 30.72
N ALA A 885 -64.27 -1.63 30.15
CA ALA A 885 -63.63 -2.82 30.74
C ALA A 885 -62.25 -2.46 31.33
N TYR A 886 -61.84 -3.15 32.39
CA TYR A 886 -60.53 -3.00 33.03
C TYR A 886 -59.62 -4.20 32.72
N VAL A 887 -58.63 -3.99 31.88
CA VAL A 887 -57.69 -5.00 31.37
C VAL A 887 -56.27 -4.50 31.58
N ASN A 888 -55.36 -5.36 32.05
CA ASN A 888 -53.92 -5.06 32.24
C ASN A 888 -53.64 -3.71 32.94
N GLY A 889 -54.42 -3.37 33.97
CA GLY A 889 -54.26 -2.12 34.73
C GLY A 889 -54.88 -0.86 34.09
N SER A 890 -55.47 -0.95 32.90
CA SER A 890 -56.04 0.18 32.15
C SER A 890 -57.54 0.01 31.85
N TRP A 891 -58.27 1.13 31.80
CA TRP A 891 -59.68 1.18 31.39
C TRP A 891 -59.82 1.38 29.88
N SER A 892 -60.70 0.62 29.23
CA SER A 892 -61.01 0.79 27.81
C SER A 892 -61.58 2.19 27.50
N GLY A 893 -61.30 2.70 26.29
CA GLY A 893 -61.88 3.96 25.81
C GLY A 893 -63.38 3.87 25.56
N VAL A 894 -64.08 4.99 25.69
CA VAL A 894 -65.49 5.19 25.31
C VAL A 894 -65.59 6.47 24.47
N THR A 895 -66.37 6.41 23.39
CA THR A 895 -66.70 7.53 22.48
C THR A 895 -68.22 7.74 22.44
N SER A 896 -68.68 8.82 21.81
CA SER A 896 -70.11 9.13 21.64
C SER A 896 -70.89 8.05 20.86
N ALA A 897 -70.22 7.23 20.06
CA ALA A 897 -70.82 6.11 19.33
C ALA A 897 -71.13 4.89 20.20
N ASP A 898 -70.49 4.75 21.38
CA ASP A 898 -70.73 3.63 22.29
C ASP A 898 -71.93 3.87 23.23
N ILE A 899 -72.64 5.00 23.08
CA ILE A 899 -73.75 5.39 23.98
C ILE A 899 -75.06 4.75 23.53
N VAL A 900 -75.54 3.77 24.30
CA VAL A 900 -76.89 3.23 24.15
C VAL A 900 -77.85 3.99 25.06
N TYR A 901 -78.99 4.44 24.53
CA TYR A 901 -79.97 5.22 25.29
C TYR A 901 -81.18 4.38 25.72
N ALA A 902 -81.66 4.59 26.95
CA ALA A 902 -82.91 4.02 27.45
C ALA A 902 -83.65 4.99 28.37
N THR A 903 -84.96 4.80 28.50
CA THR A 903 -85.86 5.61 29.32
C THR A 903 -86.51 4.71 30.38
N PRO A 904 -86.37 4.98 31.69
CA PRO A 904 -87.12 4.26 32.72
C PRO A 904 -88.62 4.55 32.59
N VAL A 905 -89.45 3.57 32.93
CA VAL A 905 -90.91 3.63 32.74
C VAL A 905 -91.64 3.17 33.99
N GLY A 906 -92.54 4.01 34.49
CA GLY A 906 -93.32 3.70 35.70
C GLY A 906 -94.28 2.53 35.48
N ALA A 907 -94.51 1.74 36.52
CA ALA A 907 -95.41 0.58 36.45
C ALA A 907 -96.87 1.03 36.24
N SER A 908 -97.45 0.69 35.09
CA SER A 908 -98.87 0.93 34.80
C SER A 908 -99.74 -0.16 35.44
N VAL A 909 -100.26 0.10 36.64
CA VAL A 909 -101.16 -0.82 37.37
C VAL A 909 -102.44 -0.09 37.80
N LYS A 910 -103.55 -0.39 37.11
CA LYS A 910 -104.91 -0.08 37.57
C LYS A 910 -105.41 -1.19 38.51
N PRO A 911 -106.35 -0.90 39.43
CA PRO A 911 -107.11 -1.94 40.10
C PRO A 911 -108.07 -2.61 39.10
N VAL A 912 -108.06 -3.94 39.04
CA VAL A 912 -108.96 -4.74 38.19
C VAL A 912 -110.00 -5.38 39.09
N ILE A 913 -111.29 -5.21 38.78
CA ILE A 913 -112.38 -5.88 39.53
C ILE A 913 -112.29 -7.39 39.28
N THR A 914 -111.99 -8.15 40.34
CA THR A 914 -111.84 -9.62 40.30
C THR A 914 -113.14 -10.35 40.64
N LYS A 915 -114.11 -9.67 41.25
CA LYS A 915 -115.44 -10.20 41.53
C LYS A 915 -116.48 -9.09 41.55
N ALA A 916 -117.63 -9.31 40.93
CA ALA A 916 -118.82 -8.46 41.07
C ALA A 916 -120.06 -9.35 41.18
N GLN A 917 -120.53 -9.59 42.41
CA GLN A 917 -121.64 -10.52 42.70
C GLN A 917 -122.89 -9.76 43.13
N GLY A 918 -123.99 -9.95 42.38
CA GLY A 918 -125.33 -9.49 42.76
C GLY A 918 -125.83 -10.13 44.05
N GLN A 919 -126.50 -9.33 44.88
CA GLN A 919 -127.21 -9.73 46.10
C GLN A 919 -128.44 -8.84 46.26
N ASP A 920 -129.26 -9.10 47.27
CA ASP A 920 -130.49 -8.34 47.52
C ASP A 920 -130.17 -6.87 47.87
N GLY A 921 -130.63 -5.94 47.02
CA GLY A 921 -130.42 -4.50 47.16
C GLY A 921 -128.97 -4.00 47.01
N ARG A 922 -128.02 -4.87 46.63
CA ARG A 922 -126.58 -4.55 46.63
C ARG A 922 -125.72 -5.41 45.68
N VAL A 923 -124.51 -4.96 45.40
CA VAL A 923 -123.46 -5.74 44.72
C VAL A 923 -122.22 -5.84 45.60
N ALA A 924 -121.64 -7.03 45.72
CA ALA A 924 -120.36 -7.26 46.38
C ALA A 924 -119.21 -7.23 45.35
N LEU A 925 -118.31 -6.26 45.49
CA LEU A 925 -117.15 -6.06 44.62
C LEU A 925 -115.85 -6.43 45.34
N ASN A 926 -114.92 -7.11 44.64
CA ASN A 926 -113.51 -7.21 45.02
C ASN A 926 -112.62 -6.77 43.84
N TRP A 927 -111.41 -6.28 44.10
CA TRP A 927 -110.45 -5.88 43.07
C TRP A 927 -108.99 -6.17 43.45
N THR A 928 -108.08 -6.17 42.48
CA THR A 928 -106.64 -6.36 42.72
C THR A 928 -106.04 -5.25 43.59
N SER A 929 -105.03 -5.59 44.38
CA SER A 929 -104.19 -4.61 45.07
C SER A 929 -103.29 -3.88 44.09
N VAL A 930 -103.13 -2.57 44.30
CA VAL A 930 -102.24 -1.69 43.53
C VAL A 930 -101.15 -1.20 44.48
N ASN A 931 -99.89 -1.41 44.12
CA ASN A 931 -98.76 -1.03 44.97
C ASN A 931 -98.70 0.50 45.11
N GLY A 932 -98.48 1.00 46.34
CA GLY A 932 -98.51 2.42 46.66
C GLY A 932 -99.90 3.07 46.67
N ALA A 933 -100.99 2.32 46.53
CA ALA A 933 -102.34 2.87 46.64
C ALA A 933 -102.75 3.10 48.11
N THR A 934 -103.03 4.35 48.48
CA THR A 934 -103.48 4.70 49.84
C THR A 934 -105.00 4.72 50.00
N ASN A 935 -105.75 4.73 48.90
CA ASN A 935 -107.21 4.68 48.87
C ASN A 935 -107.72 4.18 47.52
N TYR A 936 -108.94 3.65 47.47
CA TYR A 936 -109.67 3.31 46.25
C TYR A 936 -110.98 4.09 46.17
N ALA A 937 -111.41 4.46 44.96
CA ALA A 937 -112.70 5.08 44.68
C ALA A 937 -113.52 4.17 43.79
N VAL A 938 -114.69 3.75 44.29
CA VAL A 938 -115.61 2.85 43.59
C VAL A 938 -116.72 3.69 42.95
N TYR A 939 -116.99 3.46 41.67
CA TYR A 939 -118.03 4.17 40.92
C TYR A 939 -119.08 3.20 40.36
N THR A 940 -120.33 3.64 40.34
CA THR A 940 -121.44 3.01 39.59
C THR A 940 -121.69 3.75 38.27
N TYR A 941 -122.12 2.99 37.26
CA TYR A 941 -122.49 3.48 35.94
C TYR A 941 -123.88 2.95 35.56
N LEU A 942 -124.81 3.86 35.23
CA LEU A 942 -126.14 3.52 34.75
C LEU A 942 -126.62 4.59 33.77
N ASN A 943 -127.23 4.16 32.65
CA ASN A 943 -127.86 5.04 31.64
C ASN A 943 -126.96 6.23 31.21
N GLY A 944 -125.68 5.97 30.96
CA GLY A 944 -124.71 6.99 30.54
C GLY A 944 -124.12 7.85 31.66
N LYS A 945 -124.62 7.75 32.90
CA LYS A 945 -124.18 8.57 34.04
C LYS A 945 -123.32 7.77 35.02
N TRP A 946 -122.20 8.38 35.40
CA TRP A 946 -121.36 7.93 36.51
C TRP A 946 -121.79 8.55 37.83
N SER A 947 -121.76 7.74 38.90
CA SER A 947 -121.96 8.15 40.29
C SER A 947 -120.86 7.54 41.17
N LEU A 948 -120.38 8.27 42.18
CA LEU A 948 -119.46 7.72 43.17
C LEU A 948 -120.23 6.84 44.15
N ALA A 949 -119.83 5.58 44.30
CA ALA A 949 -120.39 4.65 45.29
C ALA A 949 -119.73 4.82 46.66
N GLY A 950 -118.43 5.16 46.69
CA GLY A 950 -117.71 5.51 47.91
C GLY A 950 -116.19 5.36 47.79
N TYR A 951 -115.50 5.57 48.91
CA TYR A 951 -114.06 5.36 49.06
C TYR A 951 -113.77 4.19 50.00
N ARG A 952 -112.64 3.50 49.80
CA ARG A 952 -112.30 2.27 50.51
C ARG A 952 -110.78 2.08 50.51
N THR A 953 -110.16 1.84 51.67
CA THR A 953 -108.73 1.46 51.75
C THR A 953 -108.50 -0.02 51.45
N ALA A 954 -109.48 -0.88 51.79
CA ALA A 954 -109.46 -2.32 51.52
C ALA A 954 -109.91 -2.68 50.09
N ASN A 955 -109.49 -3.85 49.60
CA ASN A 955 -109.64 -4.34 48.22
C ASN A 955 -111.03 -4.93 47.85
N GLY A 956 -112.09 -4.44 48.49
CA GLY A 956 -113.45 -4.87 48.20
C GLY A 956 -114.51 -4.05 48.96
N MET A 957 -115.71 -3.94 48.40
CA MET A 957 -116.81 -3.11 48.90
C MET A 957 -118.18 -3.68 48.54
N TYR A 958 -119.14 -3.58 49.46
CA TYR A 958 -120.56 -3.72 49.13
C TYR A 958 -121.10 -2.36 48.66
N VAL A 959 -121.62 -2.30 47.43
CA VAL A 959 -122.34 -1.14 46.92
C VAL A 959 -123.84 -1.38 47.13
N THR A 960 -124.45 -0.62 48.03
CA THR A 960 -125.82 -0.79 48.52
C THR A 960 -126.78 0.28 47.99
N GLY A 961 -128.08 0.05 48.11
CA GLY A 961 -129.10 0.99 47.62
C GLY A 961 -129.33 0.88 46.11
N LEU A 962 -129.09 -0.32 45.56
CA LEU A 962 -129.25 -0.63 44.14
C LEU A 962 -130.57 -1.36 43.91
N THR A 963 -131.26 -1.04 42.80
CA THR A 963 -132.55 -1.67 42.48
C THR A 963 -132.34 -3.09 41.94
N ASN A 964 -133.01 -4.07 42.55
CA ASN A 964 -133.00 -5.46 42.08
C ASN A 964 -133.49 -5.56 40.62
N GLY A 965 -132.81 -6.36 39.81
CA GLY A 965 -133.09 -6.53 38.38
C GLY A 965 -132.47 -5.46 37.45
N VAL A 966 -131.93 -4.35 37.99
CA VAL A 966 -131.26 -3.31 37.18
C VAL A 966 -129.77 -3.63 37.04
N LYS A 967 -129.26 -3.65 35.80
CA LYS A 967 -127.84 -3.93 35.51
C LYS A 967 -127.00 -2.66 35.68
N TYR A 968 -126.14 -2.62 36.69
CA TYR A 968 -125.20 -1.53 36.94
C TYR A 968 -123.81 -1.89 36.43
N GLY A 969 -123.09 -0.91 35.85
CA GLY A 969 -121.66 -1.00 35.63
C GLY A 969 -120.88 -0.54 36.86
N PHE A 970 -119.69 -1.10 37.09
CA PHE A 970 -118.81 -0.77 38.20
C PHE A 970 -117.38 -0.61 37.70
N ALA A 971 -116.66 0.38 38.24
CA ALA A 971 -115.24 0.57 37.99
C ALA A 971 -114.56 1.17 39.23
N VAL A 972 -113.25 0.94 39.36
CA VAL A 972 -112.45 1.34 40.53
C VAL A 972 -111.28 2.20 40.09
N LYS A 973 -110.98 3.27 40.85
CA LYS A 973 -109.72 4.01 40.77
C LYS A 973 -108.86 3.72 42.00
N ALA A 974 -107.55 3.69 41.84
CA ALA A 974 -106.58 3.74 42.95
C ALA A 974 -106.05 5.17 43.11
N TYR A 975 -105.79 5.60 44.34
CA TYR A 975 -105.08 6.86 44.64
C TYR A 975 -103.62 6.54 44.94
N VAL A 976 -102.74 6.88 44.02
CA VAL A 976 -101.31 6.55 44.05
C VAL A 976 -100.52 7.84 43.84
N ASN A 977 -99.52 8.10 44.69
CA ASN A 977 -98.58 9.22 44.57
C ASN A 977 -99.27 10.60 44.33
N GLY A 978 -100.40 10.84 44.99
CA GLY A 978 -101.14 12.12 44.93
C GLY A 978 -102.20 12.23 43.82
N ALA A 979 -102.34 11.23 42.94
CA ALA A 979 -103.29 11.24 41.83
C ALA A 979 -104.18 9.99 41.77
N TRP A 980 -105.37 10.12 41.18
CA TRP A 980 -106.29 9.00 40.92
C TRP A 980 -106.02 8.37 39.54
N THR A 981 -106.00 7.04 39.45
CA THR A 981 -105.89 6.33 38.17
C THR A 981 -107.09 6.62 37.24
N ASN A 982 -106.88 6.59 35.93
CA ASN A 982 -107.97 6.76 34.95
C ASN A 982 -108.77 5.48 34.74
N ILE A 983 -110.09 5.66 34.54
CA ILE A 983 -111.02 4.63 34.07
C ILE A 983 -111.22 4.83 32.56
N VAL A 984 -111.31 3.74 31.80
CA VAL A 984 -111.77 3.68 30.41
C VAL A 984 -112.89 2.65 30.28
N SER A 985 -113.55 2.58 29.12
CA SER A 985 -114.73 1.71 28.89
C SER A 985 -114.48 0.22 29.10
N SER A 986 -113.24 -0.28 28.92
CA SER A 986 -112.87 -1.68 29.20
C SER A 986 -112.74 -2.00 30.69
N ASP A 987 -112.67 -1.01 31.58
CA ASP A 987 -112.52 -1.23 33.03
C ASP A 987 -113.88 -1.41 33.73
N ILE A 988 -114.99 -1.40 32.99
CA ILE A 988 -116.36 -1.46 33.53
C ILE A 988 -116.84 -2.92 33.63
N VAL A 989 -116.88 -3.47 34.84
CA VAL A 989 -117.50 -4.77 35.12
C VAL A 989 -118.96 -4.56 35.50
N TYR A 990 -119.89 -5.26 34.85
CA TYR A 990 -121.33 -5.11 35.10
C TYR A 990 -121.87 -6.21 36.01
N ALA A 991 -122.75 -5.84 36.94
CA ALA A 991 -123.52 -6.78 37.77
C ALA A 991 -124.94 -6.26 38.04
N THR A 992 -125.86 -7.20 38.24
CA THR A 992 -127.27 -6.93 38.53
C THR A 992 -127.56 -7.38 39.97
N PRO A 993 -128.09 -6.51 40.87
CA PRO A 993 -128.58 -6.94 42.17
C PRO A 993 -129.79 -7.87 41.99
N THR A 994 -129.93 -8.87 42.85
CA THR A 994 -130.93 -9.93 42.73
C THR A 994 -131.69 -10.06 44.03
N ALA A 995 -133.01 -9.91 43.99
CA ALA A 995 -133.87 -10.24 45.12
C ALA A 995 -133.65 -11.71 45.51
N ASN A 996 -133.73 -12.03 46.81
CA ASN A 996 -133.60 -13.41 47.24
C ASN A 996 -134.73 -14.29 46.67
N LYS A 997 -134.36 -15.22 45.81
CA LYS A 997 -135.14 -16.39 45.38
C LYS A 997 -134.31 -17.63 45.75
N ALA A 998 -134.85 -18.67 46.39
CA ALA A 998 -136.14 -19.34 46.14
C ALA A 998 -136.21 -19.88 44.70
N ASP A 999 -135.54 -21.03 44.54
CA ASP A 999 -135.63 -21.99 43.43
C ASP A 999 -135.03 -21.52 42.07
N VAL A 1000 -133.89 -22.10 41.63
CA VAL A 1000 -133.71 -23.43 40.97
C VAL A 1000 -134.06 -23.33 39.47
N MET A 1001 -133.19 -23.66 38.50
CA MET A 1001 -131.80 -24.17 38.56
C MET A 1001 -130.97 -23.81 37.31
N TYR A 1002 -129.70 -24.25 37.35
CA TYR A 1002 -128.72 -24.51 36.28
C TYR A 1002 -129.28 -25.13 34.97
N ALA A 1003 -128.52 -25.24 33.87
CA ALA A 1003 -127.37 -24.47 33.32
C ALA A 1003 -126.93 -25.11 31.98
N ASP A 1004 -126.32 -24.32 31.10
CA ASP A 1004 -125.59 -24.73 29.89
C ASP A 1004 -124.76 -23.49 29.42
N THR A 1005 -123.70 -23.53 28.60
CA THR A 1005 -123.13 -24.56 27.70
C THR A 1005 -121.59 -24.38 27.53
N GLU A 1006 -120.91 -25.44 27.08
CA GLU A 1006 -119.83 -25.49 26.06
C GLU A 1006 -118.55 -24.60 26.05
N SER A 1007 -117.40 -25.30 25.98
CA SER A 1007 -116.38 -25.26 24.89
C SER A 1007 -114.97 -24.68 25.08
N PHE A 1008 -114.05 -25.34 24.34
CA PHE A 1008 -112.66 -25.02 23.95
C PHE A 1008 -111.52 -25.08 24.99
N ILE A 1009 -110.76 -26.17 24.90
CA ILE A 1009 -109.33 -26.31 25.28
C ILE A 1009 -108.61 -27.01 24.10
N SER A 1010 -107.35 -26.66 23.87
CA SER A 1010 -106.42 -27.44 23.05
C SER A 1010 -105.05 -27.55 23.73
N ASP A 1011 -104.65 -28.80 23.98
CA ASP A 1011 -103.29 -29.34 23.98
C ASP A 1011 -102.26 -29.01 25.09
N ASP A 1012 -101.42 -30.03 25.33
CA ASP A 1012 -100.10 -30.12 25.97
C ASP A 1012 -99.93 -29.84 27.48
N ILE A 1013 -100.03 -30.93 28.26
CA ILE A 1013 -99.40 -31.16 29.58
C ILE A 1013 -98.74 -32.57 29.57
N PHE A 1014 -97.76 -32.78 30.47
CA PHE A 1014 -96.97 -34.00 30.81
C PHE A 1014 -95.56 -34.04 30.19
N ASP A 1015 -94.49 -34.45 30.90
CA ASP A 1015 -94.29 -34.91 32.30
C ASP A 1015 -93.02 -34.22 32.90
N ILE A 1016 -92.98 -33.70 34.13
CA ILE A 1016 -92.92 -34.30 35.49
C ILE A 1016 -91.50 -34.74 35.94
N GLY A 1017 -91.20 -34.52 37.25
CA GLY A 1017 -89.92 -34.73 37.92
C GLY A 1017 -89.49 -33.50 38.75
N ILE A 1018 -90.15 -33.07 39.84
CA ILE A 1018 -90.59 -33.75 41.09
C ILE A 1018 -89.45 -34.00 42.11
N ASP A 1019 -89.77 -33.83 43.40
CA ASP A 1019 -88.94 -33.95 44.64
C ASP A 1019 -87.79 -32.92 44.81
N ASP A 1020 -87.28 -32.54 46.01
CA ASP A 1020 -87.86 -32.19 47.34
C ASP A 1020 -86.70 -31.59 48.22
N ILE A 1021 -86.81 -30.94 49.40
CA ILE A 1021 -87.90 -30.42 50.28
C ILE A 1021 -87.30 -29.17 51.04
N ASP A 1022 -87.95 -28.01 51.08
CA ASP A 1022 -88.55 -27.30 52.26
C ASP A 1022 -87.65 -26.78 53.43
N ILE A 1023 -88.22 -25.83 54.20
CA ILE A 1023 -87.83 -25.27 55.52
C ILE A 1023 -86.61 -24.32 55.57
N GLY A 1024 -86.81 -23.10 56.10
CA GLY A 1024 -85.68 -22.18 56.42
C GLY A 1024 -86.02 -20.72 56.78
N LEU A 1025 -86.82 -20.51 57.84
CA LEU A 1025 -87.21 -19.19 58.39
C LEU A 1025 -86.07 -18.14 58.46
N PRO A 1026 -86.32 -16.87 58.08
CA PRO A 1026 -85.52 -15.73 58.52
C PRO A 1026 -86.08 -15.14 59.83
N ASP A 1027 -85.22 -14.86 60.82
CA ASP A 1027 -85.59 -13.92 61.89
C ASP A 1027 -84.37 -13.25 62.56
N ILE A 1028 -84.52 -11.95 62.83
CA ILE A 1028 -83.78 -11.08 63.77
C ILE A 1028 -82.23 -11.08 63.70
N ALA A 1029 -81.67 -10.14 62.91
CA ALA A 1029 -80.60 -9.21 63.32
C ALA A 1029 -80.52 -8.00 62.36
#